data_AF-A0A1Y1XFW3-F1
#
_entry.id   AF-A0A1Y1XFW3-F1
#
_cell.length_a   1.000
_cell.length_b   1.000
_cell.length_c   1.000
_cell.angle_alpha   90.00
_cell.angle_beta   90.00
_cell.angle_gamma   90.00
#
_symmetry.space_group_name_H-M   'P 1'
#
loop_
_entity.id
_entity.type
_entity.pdbx_description
1 polymer ?
#
loop_
_entity_poly.entity_id
_entity_poly.type
_entity_poly.pdbx_seq_one_letter_code
_entity_poly.pdbx_strand_id
1 'polypeptide(L)'
;MRVTISPEEYEDFFISRQCERDTTPGFLKRNEACYTAHWVDLNQVLSTCIQNKYIDISKITPKDKELVDKVTGNTNSYNITLSEFENIITTYSDFKLEEILSKPYRLLNPPSYHDFVAEKARMTFEFVEGKKKNITEFEKVKFSVGGNSSKMYSKLSYNLNIKSGTLFGSKQLRLRSEPVDPAFIREKLAYDLHTVIGLPSLSANFAKLYINDEYMGFYLLRDAFKSKWVEQTFGEKSTKHIYKCGNGDNPFFNCSNDDEDMTEDKEWEKFLDRLDKAKTRQDLEEFFDVDTFIKWQASRYLFGSLDHQSGRNNNAMYMYHNVTNGKDIWIPLLYDFDMNFGNFRVPVIQRNFTQEIVDPYNPLYEILNLNDESEELKSIFDDIMRQVFNPLVMLARIDQLKYFLKQYIKEDRTPDAYGHRPGRFNLTMYFAEDLYTYDDFKKNSDYTTVKSRLYYNNFNDYSRYSEAVGIKRWVIERFQYVCDTYQIDCDYAKEIIDSQNYKVTEINREQRNEGCKGTGYPCCILESTAFRTYDRSGYWGLEGGNYCLIEDYPVLETCWSEALGYPCCRDPRTTIYKTEKDGKEWGIESNQWCGINEMQGVKKCPGYAEGYNCCKNCEVTYISHSDPNKKWGFFSNGDWCSIPYSCDKK
;
A
#
# COMPACT_ATOMS: atom_id res chain seq x y z
N MET A 1 -17.97 -2.23 18.74
CA MET A 1 -16.77 -2.91 19.23
C MET A 1 -15.87 -1.87 19.87
N ARG A 2 -15.40 -2.09 21.10
CA ARG A 2 -14.44 -1.24 21.81
C ARG A 2 -13.18 -2.05 22.05
N VAL A 3 -12.03 -1.51 21.68
CA VAL A 3 -10.71 -2.07 21.96
C VAL A 3 -10.01 -1.13 22.93
N THR A 4 -9.38 -1.69 23.96
CA THR A 4 -8.61 -0.92 24.93
C THR A 4 -7.15 -1.39 24.88
N ILE A 5 -6.26 -0.44 24.63
CA ILE A 5 -4.80 -0.61 24.60
C ILE A 5 -4.17 0.22 25.72
N SER A 6 -2.94 -0.10 26.11
CA SER A 6 -2.21 0.64 27.15
C SER A 6 -1.88 2.08 26.70
N PRO A 7 -1.54 3.00 27.62
CA PRO A 7 -1.05 4.32 27.25
C PRO A 7 0.22 4.29 26.39
N GLU A 8 1.16 3.38 26.68
CA GLU A 8 2.38 3.18 25.88
C GLU A 8 2.05 2.69 24.47
N GLU A 9 1.17 1.69 24.34
CA GLU A 9 0.68 1.20 23.05
C GLU A 9 -0.09 2.29 22.27
N TYR A 10 -0.75 3.21 22.98
CA TYR A 10 -1.40 4.36 22.37
C TYR A 10 -0.36 5.34 21.79
N GLU A 11 0.72 5.62 22.52
CA GLU A 11 1.83 6.43 22.00
C GLU A 11 2.46 5.76 20.77
N ASP A 12 2.78 4.46 20.86
CA ASP A 12 3.38 3.65 19.79
C ASP A 12 2.58 3.68 18.49
N PHE A 13 1.26 3.93 18.58
CA PHE A 13 0.38 3.92 17.44
C PHE A 13 -0.08 5.31 16.99
N PHE A 14 -0.74 6.07 17.88
CA PHE A 14 -1.35 7.35 17.53
C PHE A 14 -0.31 8.47 17.47
N ILE A 15 0.59 8.53 18.45
CA ILE A 15 1.60 9.60 18.52
C ILE A 15 2.70 9.36 17.50
N SER A 16 3.16 8.12 17.32
CA SER A 16 4.18 7.77 16.31
C SER A 16 3.74 8.16 14.90
N ARG A 17 2.45 7.96 14.58
CA ARG A 17 1.88 8.32 13.29
C ARG A 17 1.75 9.83 13.09
N GLN A 18 1.30 10.56 14.11
CA GLN A 18 1.31 12.03 14.05
C GLN A 18 2.73 12.55 13.85
N CYS A 19 3.68 11.95 14.56
CA CYS A 19 5.09 12.29 14.46
C CYS A 19 5.63 12.10 13.04
N GLU A 20 5.29 10.99 12.39
CA GLU A 20 5.72 10.69 11.02
C GLU A 20 5.40 11.84 10.05
N ARG A 21 4.21 12.43 10.14
CA ARG A 21 3.83 13.56 9.30
C ARG A 21 4.49 14.85 9.76
N ASP A 22 4.33 15.18 11.04
CA ASP A 22 4.67 16.50 11.58
C ASP A 22 6.18 16.77 11.56
N THR A 23 7.02 15.72 11.62
CA THR A 23 8.49 15.80 11.50
C THR A 23 8.99 15.77 10.06
N THR A 24 8.11 15.78 9.05
CA THR A 24 8.53 15.89 7.66
C THR A 24 8.84 17.35 7.31
N PRO A 25 9.96 17.67 6.63
CA PRO A 25 10.33 19.03 6.26
C PRO A 25 9.29 19.86 5.49
N GLY A 26 8.33 19.22 4.82
CA GLY A 26 7.21 19.93 4.18
C GLY A 26 6.15 20.46 5.15
N PHE A 27 6.10 19.94 6.38
CA PHE A 27 5.13 20.34 7.41
C PHE A 27 5.80 21.11 8.55
N LEU A 28 6.94 20.60 9.06
CA LEU A 28 7.70 21.16 10.20
C LEU A 28 6.79 21.67 11.32
N LYS A 29 5.87 20.81 11.77
CA LYS A 29 4.89 21.19 12.77
C LYS A 29 5.44 20.83 14.16
N ARG A 30 5.53 21.83 15.04
CA ARG A 30 5.85 21.60 16.46
C ARG A 30 4.88 20.58 17.06
N ASN A 31 5.42 19.45 17.51
CA ASN A 31 4.67 18.36 18.11
C ASN A 31 5.37 17.87 19.38
N GLU A 32 5.08 18.53 20.50
CA GLU A 32 5.71 18.21 21.79
C GLU A 32 5.40 16.79 22.24
N ALA A 33 4.20 16.26 21.95
CA ALA A 33 3.85 14.88 22.26
C ALA A 33 4.79 13.89 21.53
N CYS A 34 5.20 14.15 20.29
CA CYS A 34 6.25 13.34 19.67
C CYS A 34 7.60 13.57 20.35
N TYR A 35 7.97 14.83 20.62
CA TYR A 35 9.31 15.17 21.13
C TYR A 35 9.55 14.68 22.56
N THR A 36 8.50 14.33 23.29
CA THR A 36 8.56 13.80 24.65
C THR A 36 7.92 12.41 24.78
N ALA A 37 7.66 11.72 23.67
CA ALA A 37 7.14 10.35 23.71
C ALA A 37 8.16 9.40 24.34
N HIS A 38 7.71 8.24 24.83
CA HIS A 38 8.58 7.30 25.54
C HIS A 38 9.77 6.75 24.72
N TRP A 39 9.72 6.81 23.38
CA TRP A 39 10.86 6.43 22.51
C TRP A 39 11.91 7.54 22.34
N VAL A 40 11.72 8.72 22.93
CA VAL A 40 12.64 9.85 22.80
C VAL A 40 13.51 10.01 24.05
N ASP A 41 14.82 9.88 23.86
CA ASP A 41 15.83 10.25 24.85
C ASP A 41 16.53 11.55 24.43
N LEU A 42 16.09 12.68 25.00
CA LEU A 42 16.65 14.00 24.69
C LEU A 42 18.14 14.15 25.04
N ASN A 43 18.65 13.36 26.00
CA ASN A 43 20.08 13.37 26.33
C ASN A 43 20.89 12.74 25.20
N GLN A 44 20.40 11.62 24.67
CA GLN A 44 20.99 10.97 23.50
C GLN A 44 20.90 11.89 22.28
N VAL A 45 19.73 12.52 22.06
CA VAL A 45 19.55 13.47 20.95
C VAL A 45 20.57 14.61 21.03
N LEU A 46 20.73 15.25 22.19
CA LEU A 46 21.71 16.33 22.37
C LEU A 46 23.14 15.86 22.11
N SER A 47 23.49 14.67 22.60
CA SER A 47 24.80 14.06 22.33
C SER A 47 25.05 13.87 20.83
N THR A 48 24.05 13.40 20.09
CA THR A 48 24.12 13.24 18.63
C THR A 48 24.23 14.58 17.90
N CYS A 49 23.51 15.62 18.35
CA CYS A 49 23.65 16.98 17.78
C CYS A 49 25.08 17.50 17.89
N ILE A 50 25.73 17.30 19.04
CA ILE A 50 27.12 17.71 19.27
C ILE A 50 28.09 16.90 18.39
N GLN A 51 27.92 15.57 18.36
CA GLN A 51 28.76 14.67 17.55
C GLN A 51 28.70 15.03 16.05
N ASN A 52 27.50 15.34 15.55
CA ASN A 52 27.28 15.74 14.16
C ASN A 52 27.57 17.22 13.89
N LYS A 53 28.03 17.98 14.88
CA LYS A 53 28.35 19.42 14.80
C LYS A 53 27.15 20.27 14.35
N TYR A 54 25.93 19.87 14.71
CA TYR A 54 24.74 20.71 14.52
C TYR A 54 24.71 21.89 15.50
N ILE A 55 25.52 21.86 16.55
CA ILE A 55 25.66 22.90 17.55
C ILE A 55 27.11 23.38 17.58
N ASP A 56 27.32 24.69 17.58
CA ASP A 56 28.62 25.31 17.76
C ASP A 56 29.02 25.36 19.23
N ILE A 57 29.57 24.24 19.70
CA ILE A 57 30.05 24.08 21.08
C ILE A 57 31.16 25.07 21.47
N SER A 58 31.80 25.74 20.52
CA SER A 58 32.85 26.72 20.84
C SER A 58 32.29 28.01 21.45
N LYS A 59 31.01 28.29 21.22
CA LYS A 59 30.32 29.50 21.69
C LYS A 59 29.55 29.29 22.99
N ILE A 60 29.57 28.07 23.56
CA ILE A 60 28.75 27.73 24.72
C ILE A 60 29.16 28.50 25.98
N THR A 61 28.20 29.10 26.68
CA THR A 61 28.48 29.80 27.95
C THR A 61 28.88 28.81 29.05
N PRO A 62 29.65 29.22 30.08
CA PRO A 62 30.01 28.32 31.18
C PRO A 62 28.81 27.69 31.90
N LYS A 63 27.69 28.43 32.01
CA LYS A 63 26.46 27.96 32.63
C LYS A 63 25.83 26.82 31.82
N ASP A 64 25.67 27.03 30.52
CA ASP A 64 25.07 26.02 29.64
C ASP A 64 26.01 24.84 29.40
N LYS A 65 27.32 25.09 29.44
CA LYS A 65 28.34 24.03 29.41
C LYS A 65 28.21 23.07 30.58
N GLU A 66 27.96 23.57 31.79
CA GLU A 66 27.72 22.70 32.96
C GLU A 66 26.50 21.80 32.76
N LEU A 67 25.42 22.34 32.17
CA LEU A 67 24.23 21.56 31.83
C LEU A 67 24.54 20.50 30.76
N VAL A 68 25.19 20.89 29.66
CA VAL A 68 25.60 19.97 28.59
C VAL A 68 26.51 18.87 29.14
N ASP A 69 27.52 19.21 29.94
CA ASP A 69 28.45 18.24 30.53
C ASP A 69 27.74 17.25 31.48
N LYS A 70 26.69 17.69 32.21
CA LYS A 70 25.87 16.80 33.06
C LYS A 70 25.01 15.82 32.26
N VAL A 71 24.57 16.24 31.07
CA VAL A 71 23.72 15.47 30.15
C VAL A 71 24.53 14.52 29.28
N THR A 72 25.66 14.97 28.73
CA THR A 72 26.46 14.18 27.78
C THR A 72 27.67 13.50 28.41
N GLY A 73 27.99 13.80 29.67
CA GLY A 73 29.11 13.22 30.40
C GLY A 73 28.87 11.78 30.85
N ASN A 74 29.96 11.08 31.19
CA ASN A 74 29.95 9.65 31.54
C ASN A 74 29.03 9.22 32.69
N THR A 75 28.54 10.17 33.51
CA THR A 75 27.64 9.91 34.64
C THR A 75 26.16 10.05 34.28
N ASN A 76 25.82 10.69 33.14
CA ASN A 76 24.47 10.99 32.68
C ASN A 76 23.52 11.41 33.83
N SER A 77 23.97 12.38 34.63
CA SER A 77 23.38 12.67 35.95
C SER A 77 22.11 13.53 35.92
N TYR A 78 21.69 14.00 34.73
CA TYR A 78 20.57 14.90 34.55
C TYR A 78 19.80 14.58 33.26
N ASN A 79 18.48 14.45 33.35
CA ASN A 79 17.60 14.32 32.20
C ASN A 79 17.15 15.72 31.76
N ILE A 80 17.57 16.14 30.57
CA ILE A 80 17.24 17.46 30.04
C ILE A 80 15.74 17.57 29.72
N THR A 81 15.13 18.71 30.03
CA THR A 81 13.75 19.00 29.61
C THR A 81 13.71 19.45 28.15
N LEU A 82 12.54 19.34 27.49
CA LEU A 82 12.38 19.82 26.11
C LEU A 82 12.72 21.32 25.97
N SER A 83 12.32 22.14 26.96
CA SER A 83 12.61 23.59 26.95
C SER A 83 14.10 23.90 27.12
N GLU A 84 14.82 23.15 27.95
CA GLU A 84 16.27 23.29 28.09
C GLU A 84 16.99 22.84 26.83
N PHE A 85 16.58 21.71 26.24
CA PHE A 85 17.09 21.22 24.97
C PHE A 85 16.89 22.27 23.86
N GLU A 86 15.66 22.79 23.71
CA GLU A 86 15.32 23.84 22.75
C GLU A 86 16.21 25.07 22.94
N ASN A 87 16.38 25.54 24.19
CA ASN A 87 17.23 26.69 24.47
C ASN A 87 18.69 26.47 24.04
N ILE A 88 19.25 25.27 24.26
CA ILE A 88 20.61 24.94 23.79
C ILE A 88 20.67 24.96 22.26
N ILE A 89 19.72 24.32 21.57
CA ILE A 89 19.66 24.28 20.10
C ILE A 89 19.58 25.70 19.52
N THR A 90 18.59 26.49 19.93
CA THR A 90 18.33 27.80 19.30
C THR A 90 19.38 28.85 19.64
N THR A 91 20.14 28.68 20.72
CA THR A 91 21.19 29.62 21.12
C THR A 91 22.50 29.36 20.38
N TYR A 92 22.82 28.10 20.13
CA TYR A 92 24.15 27.67 19.65
C TYR A 92 24.11 27.00 18.28
N SER A 93 22.99 27.09 17.56
CA SER A 93 22.84 26.67 16.16
C SER A 93 21.90 27.61 15.41
N ASP A 94 21.84 27.46 14.09
CA ASP A 94 20.89 28.18 13.24
C ASP A 94 19.53 27.44 13.11
N PHE A 95 19.34 26.32 13.82
CA PHE A 95 18.13 25.53 13.76
C PHE A 95 17.05 25.99 14.74
N LYS A 96 15.80 25.91 14.31
CA LYS A 96 14.63 25.80 15.19
C LYS A 96 14.46 24.37 15.71
N LEU A 97 13.66 24.22 16.76
CA LEU A 97 13.36 22.92 17.35
C LEU A 97 12.72 21.95 16.34
N GLU A 98 11.69 22.39 15.62
CA GLU A 98 10.99 21.58 14.62
C GLU A 98 11.88 21.19 13.42
N GLU A 99 12.87 22.02 13.10
CA GLU A 99 13.83 21.77 12.02
C GLU A 99 14.82 20.69 12.43
N ILE A 100 15.50 20.84 13.58
CA ILE A 100 16.50 19.87 14.03
C ILE A 100 15.88 18.50 14.34
N LEU A 101 14.65 18.47 14.86
CA LEU A 101 13.92 17.24 15.15
C LEU A 101 13.18 16.65 13.93
N SER A 102 13.40 17.21 12.73
CA SER A 102 12.81 16.69 11.50
C SER A 102 13.53 15.44 10.99
N LYS A 103 12.83 14.67 10.14
CA LYS A 103 13.29 13.37 9.60
C LYS A 103 14.69 13.38 8.95
N PRO A 104 15.13 14.42 8.20
CA PRO A 104 16.48 14.48 7.64
C PRO A 104 17.62 14.38 8.66
N TYR A 105 17.37 14.66 9.93
CA TYR A 105 18.41 14.58 10.96
C TYR A 105 18.40 13.26 11.74
N ARG A 106 17.36 12.42 11.59
CA ARG A 106 17.20 11.12 12.30
C ARG A 106 17.39 11.19 13.81
N LEU A 107 17.05 12.32 14.43
CA LEU A 107 17.15 12.49 15.87
C LEU A 107 15.98 11.85 16.61
N LEU A 108 14.82 11.76 15.95
CA LEU A 108 13.65 11.06 16.44
C LEU A 108 13.51 9.72 15.73
N ASN A 109 13.28 8.64 16.48
CA ASN A 109 13.08 7.29 15.97
C ASN A 109 11.72 6.74 16.43
N PRO A 110 10.59 7.29 15.94
CA PRO A 110 9.28 6.77 16.29
C PRO A 110 9.12 5.31 15.81
N PRO A 111 8.42 4.46 16.57
CA PRO A 111 8.12 3.09 16.16
C PRO A 111 7.28 3.08 14.89
N SER A 112 7.43 2.02 14.09
CA SER A 112 6.65 1.84 12.87
C SER A 112 5.18 1.53 13.21
N TYR A 113 4.29 2.49 13.00
CA TYR A 113 2.85 2.27 13.15
C TYR A 113 2.30 1.24 12.15
N HIS A 114 2.95 1.02 11.00
CA HIS A 114 2.55 0.01 10.02
C HIS A 114 2.58 -1.40 10.61
N ASP A 115 3.47 -1.65 11.57
CA ASP A 115 3.69 -2.95 12.19
C ASP A 115 3.22 -2.98 13.65
N PHE A 116 2.38 -2.01 14.03
CA PHE A 116 1.85 -1.90 15.37
C PHE A 116 1.08 -3.17 15.79
N VAL A 117 1.43 -3.68 16.97
CA VAL A 117 0.82 -4.84 17.62
C VAL A 117 0.69 -4.57 19.12
N ALA A 118 -0.52 -4.68 19.64
CA ALA A 118 -0.83 -4.79 21.05
C ALA A 118 -1.14 -6.26 21.40
N GLU A 119 -0.26 -6.93 22.15
CA GLU A 119 -0.40 -8.37 22.46
C GLU A 119 -1.42 -8.68 23.56
N LYS A 120 -1.80 -7.66 24.35
CA LYS A 120 -2.65 -7.80 25.54
C LYS A 120 -3.80 -6.78 25.58
N ALA A 121 -4.29 -6.35 24.42
CA ALA A 121 -5.46 -5.49 24.35
C ALA A 121 -6.70 -6.18 24.93
N ARG A 122 -7.64 -5.39 25.45
CA ARG A 122 -8.98 -5.84 25.86
C ARG A 122 -9.99 -5.50 24.77
N MET A 123 -11.05 -6.30 24.65
CA MET A 123 -12.12 -6.03 23.70
C MET A 123 -13.50 -6.22 24.33
N THR A 124 -14.38 -5.24 24.14
CA THR A 124 -15.81 -5.35 24.44
C THR A 124 -16.61 -5.31 23.14
N PHE A 125 -17.41 -6.34 22.89
CA PHE A 125 -18.33 -6.39 21.77
C PHE A 125 -19.76 -6.18 22.27
N GLU A 126 -20.45 -5.23 21.64
CA GLU A 126 -21.84 -4.90 21.94
C GLU A 126 -22.69 -5.23 20.72
N PHE A 127 -23.68 -6.11 20.92
CA PHE A 127 -24.68 -6.46 19.92
C PHE A 127 -26.05 -5.99 20.38
N VAL A 128 -26.75 -5.25 19.52
CA VAL A 128 -28.08 -4.71 19.83
C VAL A 128 -29.12 -5.38 18.93
N GLU A 129 -30.09 -6.04 19.55
CA GLU A 129 -31.22 -6.67 18.88
C GLU A 129 -32.53 -6.09 19.43
N GLY A 130 -33.14 -5.18 18.68
CA GLY A 130 -34.29 -4.40 19.14
C GLY A 130 -33.92 -3.55 20.37
N LYS A 131 -34.50 -3.88 21.53
CA LYS A 131 -34.18 -3.23 22.82
C LYS A 131 -33.15 -4.00 23.65
N LYS A 132 -32.80 -5.23 23.25
CA LYS A 132 -31.85 -6.06 23.99
C LYS A 132 -30.43 -5.68 23.60
N LYS A 133 -29.58 -5.52 24.61
CA LYS A 133 -28.15 -5.25 24.45
C LYS A 133 -27.38 -6.40 25.06
N ASN A 134 -26.67 -7.15 24.23
CA ASN A 134 -25.80 -8.23 24.64
C ASN A 134 -24.35 -7.74 24.59
N ILE A 135 -23.62 -7.89 25.69
CA ILE A 135 -22.23 -7.48 25.81
C ILE A 135 -21.38 -8.73 26.01
N THR A 136 -20.33 -8.86 25.21
CA THR A 136 -19.31 -9.91 25.33
C THR A 136 -17.95 -9.26 25.55
N GLU A 137 -17.22 -9.71 26.56
CA GLU A 137 -15.92 -9.14 26.95
C GLU A 137 -14.81 -10.17 26.77
N PHE A 138 -13.65 -9.68 26.32
CA PHE A 138 -12.45 -10.46 26.11
C PHE A 138 -11.27 -9.75 26.78
N GLU A 139 -10.73 -10.38 27.83
CA GLU A 139 -9.62 -9.83 28.62
C GLU A 139 -8.27 -9.85 27.90
N LYS A 140 -8.13 -10.67 26.85
CA LYS A 140 -6.88 -10.78 26.08
C LYS A 140 -7.14 -11.01 24.60
N VAL A 141 -6.82 -9.99 23.81
CA VAL A 141 -6.91 -9.97 22.35
C VAL A 141 -5.58 -9.42 21.83
N LYS A 142 -4.98 -10.10 20.84
CA LYS A 142 -3.92 -9.48 20.04
C LYS A 142 -4.58 -8.56 19.02
N PHE A 143 -4.30 -7.28 19.10
CA PHE A 143 -4.80 -6.25 18.20
C PHE A 143 -3.64 -5.70 17.37
N SER A 144 -3.79 -5.61 16.07
CA SER A 144 -2.73 -5.09 15.21
C SER A 144 -3.28 -4.31 14.03
N VAL A 145 -2.45 -3.46 13.43
CA VAL A 145 -2.71 -2.97 12.08
C VAL A 145 -2.72 -4.15 11.11
N GLY A 146 -3.63 -4.13 10.14
CA GLY A 146 -3.86 -5.21 9.19
C GLY A 146 -3.84 -4.77 7.75
N GLY A 147 -3.60 -5.72 6.85
CA GLY A 147 -3.50 -5.49 5.41
C GLY A 147 -2.05 -5.33 4.93
N ASN A 148 -1.88 -5.03 3.65
CA ASN A 148 -0.59 -4.78 3.02
C ASN A 148 -0.56 -3.35 2.44
N SER A 149 -1.05 -3.17 1.22
CA SER A 149 -1.22 -1.84 0.60
C SER A 149 -2.19 -0.94 1.36
N SER A 150 -3.19 -1.52 2.03
CA SER A 150 -4.19 -0.75 2.78
C SER A 150 -3.62 0.00 3.99
N LYS A 151 -2.40 -0.34 4.43
CA LYS A 151 -1.68 0.39 5.50
C LYS A 151 -1.29 1.82 5.10
N MET A 152 -1.28 2.13 3.80
CA MET A 152 -0.87 3.43 3.25
C MET A 152 -2.01 4.47 3.24
N TYR A 153 -3.27 4.05 3.39
CA TYR A 153 -4.41 4.97 3.39
C TYR A 153 -4.60 5.66 4.75
N SER A 154 -5.38 6.74 4.75
CA SER A 154 -5.62 7.54 5.95
C SER A 154 -6.38 6.73 7.01
N LYS A 155 -7.28 5.84 6.57
CA LYS A 155 -8.04 4.93 7.43
C LYS A 155 -7.47 3.53 7.41
N LEU A 156 -6.91 3.09 8.54
CA LEU A 156 -6.30 1.76 8.65
C LEU A 156 -7.33 0.66 8.83
N SER A 157 -6.97 -0.51 8.36
CA SER A 157 -7.60 -1.79 8.69
C SER A 157 -6.92 -2.43 9.89
N TYR A 158 -7.64 -3.28 10.61
CA TYR A 158 -7.15 -3.93 11.82
C TYR A 158 -7.40 -5.44 11.84
N ASN A 159 -6.58 -6.12 12.60
CA ASN A 159 -6.63 -7.55 12.85
C ASN A 159 -6.83 -7.79 14.34
N LEU A 160 -7.78 -8.65 14.70
CA LEU A 160 -8.04 -9.06 16.08
C LEU A 160 -7.88 -10.57 16.20
N ASN A 161 -7.15 -11.02 17.21
CA ASN A 161 -7.00 -12.44 17.53
C ASN A 161 -7.33 -12.68 19.01
N ILE A 162 -8.53 -13.22 19.23
CA ILE A 162 -9.09 -13.55 20.54
C ILE A 162 -8.34 -14.74 21.13
N LYS A 163 -7.69 -14.55 22.28
CA LYS A 163 -6.86 -15.61 22.89
C LYS A 163 -7.70 -16.65 23.62
N SER A 164 -8.75 -16.22 24.34
CA SER A 164 -9.68 -17.09 25.09
C SER A 164 -11.12 -16.82 24.69
N GLY A 165 -11.91 -17.88 24.48
CA GLY A 165 -13.28 -17.80 23.98
C GLY A 165 -13.37 -17.63 22.46
N THR A 166 -14.57 -17.31 21.98
CA THR A 166 -14.88 -16.99 20.58
C THR A 166 -15.96 -15.92 20.53
N LEU A 167 -15.98 -15.12 19.47
CA LEU A 167 -17.09 -14.23 19.17
C LEU A 167 -17.86 -14.80 17.98
N PHE A 168 -19.11 -15.25 18.22
CA PHE A 168 -19.92 -15.97 17.23
C PHE A 168 -19.18 -17.15 16.57
N GLY A 169 -18.33 -17.84 17.35
CA GLY A 169 -17.54 -18.98 16.89
C GLY A 169 -16.19 -18.65 16.24
N SER A 170 -15.93 -17.38 15.91
CA SER A 170 -14.65 -16.94 15.33
C SER A 170 -13.66 -16.50 16.41
N LYS A 171 -12.36 -16.71 16.15
CA LYS A 171 -11.25 -16.17 16.96
C LYS A 171 -10.47 -15.07 16.26
N GLN A 172 -10.34 -15.18 14.94
CA GLN A 172 -9.62 -14.22 14.12
C GLN A 172 -10.61 -13.35 13.36
N LEU A 173 -10.66 -12.07 13.72
CA LEU A 173 -11.55 -11.11 13.09
C LEU A 173 -10.73 -10.06 12.37
N ARG A 174 -11.28 -9.56 11.27
CA ARG A 174 -10.66 -8.56 10.42
C ARG A 174 -11.61 -7.38 10.33
N LEU A 175 -11.13 -6.20 10.68
CA LEU A 175 -11.83 -4.94 10.45
C LEU A 175 -11.19 -4.28 9.23
N ARG A 176 -11.97 -4.09 8.17
CA ARG A 176 -11.52 -3.52 6.90
C ARG A 176 -12.10 -2.13 6.71
N SER A 177 -11.21 -1.22 6.33
CA SER A 177 -11.53 0.19 6.13
C SER A 177 -12.16 0.48 4.77
N GLU A 178 -12.14 -0.49 3.84
CA GLU A 178 -12.65 -0.40 2.46
C GLU A 178 -12.27 0.92 1.76
N PRO A 179 -10.97 1.32 1.75
CA PRO A 179 -10.60 2.64 1.26
C PRO A 179 -10.85 2.77 -0.26
N VAL A 180 -10.71 1.67 -1.00
CA VAL A 180 -10.86 1.66 -2.46
C VAL A 180 -12.30 1.45 -2.94
N ASP A 181 -13.26 1.17 -2.05
CA ASP A 181 -14.67 0.99 -2.40
C ASP A 181 -15.48 2.28 -2.11
N PRO A 182 -15.78 3.12 -3.12
CA PRO A 182 -16.59 4.30 -2.90
C PRO A 182 -18.03 3.96 -2.48
N ALA A 183 -18.53 2.74 -2.73
CA ALA A 183 -19.87 2.31 -2.32
C ALA A 183 -19.92 1.55 -0.99
N PHE A 184 -18.77 1.11 -0.43
CA PHE A 184 -18.69 0.36 0.84
C PHE A 184 -19.62 -0.88 0.91
N ILE A 185 -19.93 -1.47 -0.24
CA ILE A 185 -20.94 -2.54 -0.40
C ILE A 185 -20.31 -3.77 -1.06
N ARG A 186 -19.28 -3.60 -1.89
CA ARG A 186 -18.82 -4.61 -2.85
C ARG A 186 -18.39 -5.89 -2.17
N GLU A 187 -17.56 -5.77 -1.14
CA GLU A 187 -17.03 -6.95 -0.46
C GLU A 187 -18.14 -7.73 0.27
N LYS A 188 -19.02 -7.02 1.00
CA LYS A 188 -20.18 -7.65 1.67
C LYS A 188 -21.10 -8.35 0.67
N LEU A 189 -21.39 -7.67 -0.44
CA LEU A 189 -22.24 -8.20 -1.49
C LEU A 189 -21.61 -9.45 -2.11
N ALA A 190 -20.34 -9.40 -2.49
CA ALA A 190 -19.64 -10.53 -3.06
C ALA A 190 -19.64 -11.75 -2.13
N TYR A 191 -19.30 -11.57 -0.84
CA TYR A 191 -19.35 -12.68 0.12
C TYR A 191 -20.74 -13.33 0.19
N ASP A 192 -21.81 -12.54 0.26
CA ASP A 192 -23.18 -13.07 0.28
C ASP A 192 -23.51 -13.88 -0.98
N LEU A 193 -23.17 -13.36 -2.16
CA LEU A 193 -23.48 -14.03 -3.43
C LEU A 193 -22.70 -15.35 -3.56
N HIS A 194 -21.40 -15.36 -3.21
CA HIS A 194 -20.59 -16.57 -3.24
C HIS A 194 -21.14 -17.65 -2.28
N THR A 195 -21.58 -17.28 -1.09
CA THR A 195 -22.25 -18.22 -0.17
C THR A 195 -23.53 -18.79 -0.78
N VAL A 196 -24.36 -17.98 -1.43
CA VAL A 196 -25.62 -18.46 -2.04
C VAL A 196 -25.37 -19.45 -3.18
N ILE A 197 -24.34 -19.24 -4.01
CA ILE A 197 -23.98 -20.19 -5.09
C ILE A 197 -23.16 -21.39 -4.62
N GLY A 198 -23.00 -21.55 -3.31
CA GLY A 198 -22.39 -22.72 -2.67
C GLY A 198 -20.87 -22.73 -2.67
N LEU A 199 -20.22 -21.59 -2.88
CA LEU A 199 -18.75 -21.50 -2.79
C LEU A 199 -18.30 -21.36 -1.32
N PRO A 200 -17.17 -22.00 -0.94
CA PRO A 200 -16.60 -21.86 0.39
C PRO A 200 -16.05 -20.44 0.59
N SER A 201 -16.86 -19.59 1.21
CA SER A 201 -16.58 -18.16 1.34
C SER A 201 -16.55 -17.70 2.80
N LEU A 202 -15.84 -16.61 3.06
CA LEU A 202 -15.88 -15.96 4.37
C LEU A 202 -17.22 -15.25 4.56
N SER A 203 -17.61 -15.04 5.81
CA SER A 203 -18.71 -14.17 6.16
C SER A 203 -18.23 -12.76 6.49
N ALA A 204 -18.99 -11.76 6.05
CA ALA A 204 -18.77 -10.36 6.38
C ALA A 204 -20.03 -9.72 6.96
N ASN A 205 -19.83 -8.76 7.85
CA ASN A 205 -20.83 -7.87 8.42
C ASN A 205 -20.16 -6.51 8.70
N PHE A 206 -20.72 -5.66 9.55
CA PHE A 206 -20.16 -4.35 9.84
C PHE A 206 -20.05 -4.08 11.33
N ALA A 207 -19.12 -3.21 11.72
CA ALA A 207 -18.94 -2.79 13.10
C ALA A 207 -18.54 -1.32 13.20
N LYS A 208 -19.09 -0.63 14.21
CA LYS A 208 -18.47 0.59 14.74
C LYS A 208 -17.28 0.19 15.62
N LEU A 209 -16.14 0.85 15.42
CA LEU A 209 -14.94 0.64 16.21
C LEU A 209 -14.66 1.84 17.11
N TYR A 210 -14.26 1.56 18.34
CA TYR A 210 -13.66 2.52 19.25
C TYR A 210 -12.33 1.97 19.76
N ILE A 211 -11.30 2.82 19.85
CA ILE A 211 -10.03 2.49 20.49
C ILE A 211 -9.82 3.50 21.63
N ASN A 212 -9.69 3.04 22.87
CA ASN A 212 -9.58 3.91 24.06
C ASN A 212 -10.66 5.03 24.07
N ASP A 213 -11.90 4.64 23.78
CA ASP A 213 -13.09 5.50 23.65
C ASP A 213 -13.10 6.51 22.49
N GLU A 214 -12.03 6.62 21.71
CA GLU A 214 -12.02 7.37 20.46
C GLU A 214 -12.81 6.61 19.38
N TYR A 215 -13.75 7.29 18.71
CA TYR A 215 -14.52 6.69 17.63
C TYR A 215 -13.68 6.60 16.34
N MET A 216 -13.32 5.39 15.97
CA MET A 216 -12.49 5.11 14.78
C MET A 216 -13.32 4.99 13.49
N GLY A 217 -14.64 5.10 13.57
CA GLY A 217 -15.51 5.01 12.40
C GLY A 217 -16.16 3.65 12.20
N PHE A 218 -16.65 3.46 10.97
CA PHE A 218 -17.39 2.29 10.55
C PHE A 218 -16.54 1.36 9.67
N TYR A 219 -16.59 0.07 9.93
CA TYR A 219 -15.72 -0.94 9.34
C TYR A 219 -16.52 -2.12 8.81
N LEU A 220 -16.04 -2.74 7.73
CA LEU A 220 -16.46 -4.09 7.38
C LEU A 220 -15.75 -5.08 8.32
N LEU A 221 -16.52 -5.91 9.00
CA LEU A 221 -16.07 -6.96 9.90
C LEU A 221 -16.16 -8.29 9.17
N ARG A 222 -15.04 -8.95 8.89
CA ARG A 222 -15.00 -10.28 8.26
C ARG A 222 -14.26 -11.32 9.11
N ASP A 223 -14.59 -12.58 8.91
CA ASP A 223 -13.80 -13.70 9.42
C ASP A 223 -12.48 -13.84 8.63
N ALA A 224 -11.68 -14.86 8.93
CA ALA A 224 -10.47 -15.18 8.19
C ALA A 224 -10.34 -16.68 7.94
N PHE A 225 -9.74 -17.06 6.80
CA PHE A 225 -9.35 -18.44 6.54
C PHE A 225 -8.28 -18.86 7.54
N LYS A 226 -8.74 -19.46 8.63
CA LYS A 226 -7.95 -19.95 9.77
C LYS A 226 -8.60 -21.22 10.29
N SER A 227 -7.89 -21.91 11.16
CA SER A 227 -8.31 -23.20 11.72
C SER A 227 -9.76 -23.23 12.24
N LYS A 228 -10.24 -22.15 12.87
CA LYS A 228 -11.63 -22.08 13.37
C LYS A 228 -12.68 -21.98 12.27
N TRP A 229 -12.38 -21.26 11.18
CA TRP A 229 -13.27 -21.21 10.02
C TRP A 229 -13.34 -22.59 9.34
N VAL A 230 -12.21 -23.30 9.24
CA VAL A 230 -12.18 -24.68 8.70
C VAL A 230 -12.98 -25.63 9.59
N GLU A 231 -12.85 -25.54 10.92
CA GLU A 231 -13.65 -26.36 11.83
C GLU A 231 -15.16 -26.14 11.63
N GLN A 232 -15.58 -24.89 11.43
CA GLN A 232 -17.00 -24.57 11.20
C GLN A 232 -17.51 -25.01 9.82
N THR A 233 -16.66 -24.92 8.80
CA THR A 233 -17.05 -25.15 7.39
C THR A 233 -16.91 -26.61 6.98
N PHE A 234 -15.83 -27.28 7.42
CA PHE A 234 -15.45 -28.63 7.00
C PHE A 234 -15.36 -29.63 8.15
N GLY A 235 -15.44 -29.18 9.41
CA GLY A 235 -15.39 -30.06 10.59
C GLY A 235 -13.97 -30.46 11.04
N GLU A 236 -12.92 -30.00 10.37
CA GLU A 236 -11.53 -30.28 10.77
C GLU A 236 -11.08 -29.36 11.91
N LYS A 237 -10.89 -29.94 13.10
CA LYS A 237 -10.44 -29.21 14.28
C LYS A 237 -8.93 -28.99 14.25
N SER A 238 -8.49 -27.79 14.60
CA SER A 238 -7.06 -27.47 14.77
C SER A 238 -6.21 -27.76 13.53
N THR A 239 -6.79 -27.64 12.32
CA THR A 239 -6.08 -27.89 11.06
C THR A 239 -4.83 -27.04 10.92
N LYS A 240 -3.81 -27.63 10.27
CA LYS A 240 -2.61 -26.97 9.75
C LYS A 240 -2.54 -27.00 8.21
N HIS A 241 -3.61 -27.47 7.57
CA HIS A 241 -3.66 -27.73 6.13
C HIS A 241 -4.18 -26.51 5.35
N ILE A 242 -3.81 -25.30 5.79
CA ILE A 242 -4.21 -24.04 5.17
C ILE A 242 -2.96 -23.41 4.56
N TYR A 243 -3.06 -23.01 3.30
CA TYR A 243 -1.96 -22.49 2.52
C TYR A 243 -2.31 -21.12 1.98
N LYS A 244 -1.47 -20.13 2.26
CA LYS A 244 -1.64 -18.77 1.73
C LYS A 244 -0.90 -18.64 0.42
N CYS A 245 -1.59 -18.11 -0.59
CA CYS A 245 -1.07 -17.98 -1.94
C CYS A 245 -0.54 -16.56 -2.19
N GLY A 246 0.57 -16.45 -2.94
CA GLY A 246 1.28 -15.21 -3.24
C GLY A 246 2.03 -15.28 -4.58
N ASN A 247 2.97 -14.39 -4.83
CA ASN A 247 3.68 -14.39 -6.13
C ASN A 247 4.68 -15.55 -6.21
N GLY A 248 4.84 -16.16 -7.39
CA GLY A 248 5.90 -17.13 -7.65
C GLY A 248 5.95 -17.59 -9.11
N ASP A 249 6.80 -18.57 -9.40
CA ASP A 249 7.08 -19.01 -10.78
C ASP A 249 6.40 -20.34 -11.16
N ASN A 250 5.76 -21.06 -10.22
CA ASN A 250 5.01 -22.28 -10.56
C ASN A 250 3.76 -21.92 -11.37
N PRO A 251 3.49 -22.59 -12.51
CA PRO A 251 2.40 -22.23 -13.43
C PRO A 251 0.99 -22.49 -12.87
N PHE A 252 0.86 -23.36 -11.86
CA PHE A 252 -0.43 -23.69 -11.25
C PHE A 252 -0.73 -22.78 -10.07
N PHE A 253 0.04 -22.95 -8.99
CA PHE A 253 -0.14 -22.26 -7.74
C PHE A 253 1.19 -22.02 -7.01
N ASN A 254 1.29 -20.88 -6.33
CA ASN A 254 2.42 -20.46 -5.51
C ASN A 254 1.90 -20.14 -4.11
N CYS A 255 1.83 -21.17 -3.27
CA CYS A 255 1.34 -21.05 -1.91
C CYS A 255 2.37 -21.61 -0.92
N SER A 256 2.30 -21.12 0.30
CA SER A 256 3.06 -21.63 1.44
C SER A 256 2.09 -21.95 2.57
N ASN A 257 2.47 -22.87 3.45
CA ASN A 257 1.68 -23.12 4.66
C ASN A 257 1.48 -21.80 5.44
N ASP A 258 0.27 -21.58 5.93
CA ASP A 258 -0.12 -20.38 6.68
C ASP A 258 0.28 -20.48 8.17
N ASP A 259 0.77 -21.66 8.60
CA ASP A 259 1.50 -21.86 9.86
C ASP A 259 2.99 -21.51 9.68
N GLU A 260 3.41 -20.36 10.23
CA GLU A 260 4.79 -19.85 10.12
C GLU A 260 5.84 -20.76 10.77
N ASP A 261 5.44 -21.68 11.66
CA ASP A 261 6.33 -22.65 12.29
C ASP A 261 6.66 -23.85 11.36
N MET A 262 5.97 -24.00 10.23
CA MET A 262 6.22 -25.07 9.25
C MET A 262 7.26 -24.63 8.21
N THR A 263 8.50 -25.12 8.35
CA THR A 263 9.62 -24.78 7.47
C THR A 263 9.80 -25.74 6.28
N GLU A 264 9.25 -26.95 6.34
CA GLU A 264 9.24 -27.93 5.25
C GLU A 264 7.81 -28.46 5.04
N ASP A 265 7.29 -28.38 3.82
CA ASP A 265 5.94 -28.84 3.49
C ASP A 265 5.94 -29.81 2.29
N LYS A 266 6.17 -31.09 2.61
CA LYS A 266 6.21 -32.17 1.62
C LYS A 266 4.84 -32.45 0.99
N GLU A 267 3.75 -32.07 1.64
CA GLU A 267 2.39 -32.28 1.09
C GLU A 267 2.13 -31.29 -0.05
N TRP A 268 2.57 -30.04 0.11
CA TRP A 268 2.53 -29.06 -0.98
C TRP A 268 3.36 -29.49 -2.20
N GLU A 269 4.57 -29.99 -1.98
CA GLU A 269 5.43 -30.49 -3.07
C GLU A 269 4.77 -31.66 -3.83
N LYS A 270 4.17 -32.61 -3.09
CA LYS A 270 3.40 -33.71 -3.70
C LYS A 270 2.19 -33.22 -4.48
N PHE A 271 1.48 -32.21 -3.98
CA PHE A 271 0.35 -31.62 -4.69
C PHE A 271 0.78 -31.03 -6.03
N LEU A 272 1.87 -30.25 -6.05
CA LEU A 272 2.42 -29.69 -7.29
C LEU A 272 2.90 -30.77 -8.27
N ASP A 273 3.53 -31.84 -7.80
CA ASP A 273 3.93 -32.99 -8.63
C ASP A 273 2.72 -33.72 -9.23
N ARG A 274 1.61 -33.86 -8.50
CA ARG A 274 0.36 -34.42 -9.03
C ARG A 274 -0.26 -33.52 -10.10
N LEU A 275 -0.26 -32.20 -9.90
CA LEU A 275 -0.74 -31.23 -10.89
C LEU A 275 0.08 -31.30 -12.19
N ASP A 276 1.41 -31.39 -12.10
CA ASP A 276 2.28 -31.48 -13.27
C ASP A 276 2.06 -32.77 -14.08
N LYS A 277 1.69 -33.86 -13.40
CA LYS A 277 1.40 -35.16 -14.01
C LYS A 277 -0.01 -35.25 -14.59
N ALA A 278 -0.99 -34.54 -14.05
CA ALA A 278 -2.36 -34.56 -14.54
C ALA A 278 -2.43 -34.09 -16.00
N LYS A 279 -3.21 -34.79 -16.84
CA LYS A 279 -3.44 -34.46 -18.26
C LYS A 279 -4.91 -34.35 -18.61
N THR A 280 -5.79 -34.85 -17.75
CA THR A 280 -7.24 -34.88 -17.94
C THR A 280 -7.96 -34.31 -16.72
N ARG A 281 -9.23 -33.95 -16.89
CA ARG A 281 -10.11 -33.58 -15.78
C ARG A 281 -10.17 -34.68 -14.71
N GLN A 282 -10.27 -35.95 -15.13
CA GLN A 282 -10.38 -37.08 -14.22
C GLN A 282 -9.14 -37.21 -13.33
N ASP A 283 -7.94 -36.98 -13.87
CA ASP A 283 -6.71 -36.98 -13.07
C ASP A 283 -6.78 -35.92 -11.96
N LEU A 284 -7.31 -34.73 -12.27
CA LEU A 284 -7.44 -33.62 -11.30
C LEU A 284 -8.49 -33.94 -10.22
N GLU A 285 -9.64 -34.49 -10.62
CA GLU A 285 -10.76 -34.79 -9.71
C GLU A 285 -10.39 -35.80 -8.60
N GLU A 286 -9.32 -36.57 -8.77
CA GLU A 286 -8.81 -37.46 -7.71
C GLU A 286 -8.29 -36.70 -6.49
N PHE A 287 -7.90 -35.42 -6.64
CA PHE A 287 -7.19 -34.69 -5.59
C PHE A 287 -7.42 -33.19 -5.53
N PHE A 288 -8.19 -32.63 -6.46
CA PHE A 288 -8.45 -31.21 -6.55
C PHE A 288 -9.94 -30.97 -6.76
N ASP A 289 -10.49 -29.99 -6.05
CA ASP A 289 -11.90 -29.61 -6.17
C ASP A 289 -12.12 -28.78 -7.45
N VAL A 290 -12.22 -29.51 -8.57
CA VAL A 290 -12.40 -28.95 -9.92
C VAL A 290 -13.67 -28.10 -9.99
N ASP A 291 -14.79 -28.57 -9.43
CA ASP A 291 -16.07 -27.86 -9.48
C ASP A 291 -16.00 -26.50 -8.78
N THR A 292 -15.37 -26.45 -7.60
CA THR A 292 -15.13 -25.20 -6.88
C THR A 292 -14.22 -24.27 -7.68
N PHE A 293 -13.16 -24.80 -8.30
CA PHE A 293 -12.27 -24.01 -9.15
C PHE A 293 -12.99 -23.37 -10.34
N ILE A 294 -13.77 -24.14 -11.10
CA ILE A 294 -14.50 -23.66 -12.28
C ILE A 294 -15.53 -22.60 -11.85
N LYS A 295 -16.29 -22.86 -10.77
CA LYS A 295 -17.28 -21.92 -10.26
C LYS A 295 -16.65 -20.63 -9.71
N TRP A 296 -15.44 -20.69 -9.16
CA TRP A 296 -14.66 -19.47 -8.86
C TRP A 296 -14.32 -18.69 -10.12
N GLN A 297 -13.85 -19.34 -11.20
CA GLN A 297 -13.54 -18.61 -12.45
C GLN A 297 -14.81 -17.96 -13.03
N ALA A 298 -15.93 -18.67 -13.00
CA ALA A 298 -17.19 -18.16 -13.49
C ALA A 298 -17.71 -16.95 -12.69
N SER A 299 -17.66 -17.03 -11.36
CA SER A 299 -18.06 -15.91 -10.49
C SER A 299 -17.09 -14.73 -10.58
N ARG A 300 -15.78 -14.95 -10.71
CA ARG A 300 -14.78 -13.89 -10.95
C ARG A 300 -15.12 -13.11 -12.22
N TYR A 301 -15.51 -13.79 -13.29
CA TYR A 301 -15.93 -13.15 -14.54
C TYR A 301 -17.17 -12.27 -14.35
N LEU A 302 -18.27 -12.85 -13.86
CA LEU A 302 -19.55 -12.14 -13.71
C LEU A 302 -19.44 -10.97 -12.71
N PHE A 303 -18.76 -11.19 -11.60
CA PHE A 303 -18.62 -10.18 -10.55
C PHE A 303 -17.45 -9.22 -10.79
N GLY A 304 -16.64 -9.42 -11.82
CA GLY A 304 -15.50 -8.54 -12.12
C GLY A 304 -14.43 -8.55 -11.04
N SER A 305 -14.06 -9.71 -10.51
CA SER A 305 -13.01 -9.88 -9.50
C SER A 305 -11.60 -9.82 -10.13
N LEU A 306 -11.26 -8.65 -10.68
CA LEU A 306 -10.08 -8.47 -11.55
C LEU A 306 -8.76 -8.40 -10.79
N ASP A 307 -8.75 -7.99 -9.52
CA ASP A 307 -7.53 -7.94 -8.71
C ASP A 307 -7.04 -9.32 -8.28
N HIS A 308 -7.89 -10.36 -8.39
CA HIS A 308 -7.48 -11.76 -8.16
C HIS A 308 -6.60 -12.31 -9.29
N GLN A 309 -6.26 -11.49 -10.27
CA GLN A 309 -5.27 -11.75 -11.30
C GLN A 309 -4.01 -10.88 -11.05
N SER A 310 -3.24 -11.18 -10.01
CA SER A 310 -1.93 -10.53 -9.80
C SER A 310 -0.82 -11.32 -10.48
N GLY A 311 0.02 -10.63 -11.24
CA GLY A 311 0.99 -11.19 -12.19
C GLY A 311 1.82 -12.36 -11.65
N ARG A 312 1.89 -13.42 -12.48
CA ARG A 312 2.54 -14.71 -12.21
C ARG A 312 1.96 -15.44 -10.99
N ASN A 313 0.69 -15.80 -11.20
CA ASN A 313 0.02 -16.98 -10.64
C ASN A 313 -0.38 -16.86 -9.18
N ASN A 314 -1.67 -16.58 -8.96
CA ASN A 314 -2.56 -17.58 -8.37
C ASN A 314 -4.03 -17.31 -8.74
N ASN A 315 -4.73 -18.30 -9.31
CA ASN A 315 -6.19 -18.28 -9.50
C ASN A 315 -6.98 -18.56 -8.20
N ALA A 316 -6.28 -18.49 -7.06
CA ALA A 316 -6.76 -18.71 -5.70
C ALA A 316 -5.94 -17.84 -4.74
N MET A 317 -6.49 -17.42 -3.61
CA MET A 317 -5.73 -16.65 -2.61
C MET A 317 -5.35 -17.49 -1.39
N TYR A 318 -6.08 -18.57 -1.17
CA TYR A 318 -5.76 -19.63 -0.22
C TYR A 318 -6.05 -20.99 -0.85
N MET A 319 -5.40 -22.02 -0.32
CA MET A 319 -5.72 -23.41 -0.57
C MET A 319 -5.97 -24.11 0.76
N TYR A 320 -6.97 -24.99 0.80
CA TYR A 320 -7.22 -25.87 1.94
C TYR A 320 -7.08 -27.33 1.51
N HIS A 321 -6.21 -28.09 2.18
CA HIS A 321 -6.07 -29.52 1.93
C HIS A 321 -6.98 -30.30 2.89
N ASN A 322 -8.09 -30.78 2.35
CA ASN A 322 -9.11 -31.48 3.10
C ASN A 322 -8.77 -32.97 3.24
N VAL A 323 -8.32 -33.33 4.44
CA VAL A 323 -8.00 -34.71 4.83
C VAL A 323 -9.09 -35.38 5.68
N THR A 324 -10.26 -34.73 5.83
CA THR A 324 -11.34 -35.24 6.68
C THR A 324 -12.05 -36.43 6.04
N ASN A 325 -12.49 -37.38 6.87
CA ASN A 325 -13.28 -38.54 6.43
C ASN A 325 -12.63 -39.36 5.30
N GLY A 326 -11.30 -39.42 5.27
CA GLY A 326 -10.54 -40.16 4.26
C GLY A 326 -10.46 -39.48 2.89
N LYS A 327 -10.88 -38.21 2.78
CA LYS A 327 -10.65 -37.38 1.59
C LYS A 327 -9.18 -37.00 1.49
N ASP A 328 -8.74 -36.67 0.29
CA ASP A 328 -7.42 -36.13 -0.02
C ASP A 328 -7.58 -35.07 -1.12
N ILE A 329 -8.37 -34.03 -0.82
CA ILE A 329 -8.81 -33.04 -1.82
C ILE A 329 -8.30 -31.64 -1.47
N TRP A 330 -7.69 -30.97 -2.44
CA TRP A 330 -7.26 -29.58 -2.36
C TRP A 330 -8.36 -28.65 -2.88
N ILE A 331 -8.74 -27.67 -2.06
CA ILE A 331 -9.88 -26.77 -2.31
C ILE A 331 -9.37 -25.32 -2.44
N PRO A 332 -9.58 -24.67 -3.60
CA PRO A 332 -9.19 -23.28 -3.80
C PRO A 332 -10.17 -22.31 -3.13
N LEU A 333 -9.63 -21.28 -2.49
CA LEU A 333 -10.37 -20.29 -1.71
C LEU A 333 -10.02 -18.86 -2.15
N LEU A 334 -11.03 -17.98 -2.22
CA LEU A 334 -10.89 -16.56 -2.55
C LEU A 334 -11.44 -15.65 -1.44
N TYR A 335 -10.86 -14.47 -1.30
CA TYR A 335 -11.30 -13.39 -0.40
C TYR A 335 -10.92 -12.03 -1.02
N ASP A 336 -11.11 -10.90 -0.31
CA ASP A 336 -10.69 -9.57 -0.80
C ASP A 336 -11.48 -9.13 -2.05
N PHE A 337 -12.78 -8.90 -1.86
CA PHE A 337 -13.73 -8.59 -2.94
C PHE A 337 -14.13 -7.10 -2.98
N ASP A 338 -13.32 -6.22 -2.39
CA ASP A 338 -13.54 -4.76 -2.35
C ASP A 338 -13.42 -4.11 -3.75
N MET A 339 -12.67 -4.77 -4.65
CA MET A 339 -12.47 -4.36 -6.05
C MET A 339 -13.39 -5.06 -7.07
N ASN A 340 -14.46 -5.71 -6.60
CA ASN A 340 -15.49 -6.31 -7.46
C ASN A 340 -16.42 -5.28 -8.11
N PHE A 341 -17.26 -5.74 -9.03
CA PHE A 341 -18.34 -4.98 -9.67
C PHE A 341 -17.84 -3.69 -10.30
N GLY A 342 -16.77 -3.82 -11.11
CA GLY A 342 -16.18 -2.73 -11.86
C GLY A 342 -15.39 -1.74 -11.01
N ASN A 343 -14.60 -2.21 -10.06
CA ASN A 343 -13.76 -1.37 -9.19
C ASN A 343 -12.28 -1.77 -9.21
N PHE A 344 -11.69 -1.84 -10.41
CA PHE A 344 -10.27 -2.16 -10.57
C PHE A 344 -9.67 -1.47 -11.79
N ARG A 345 -8.58 -0.72 -11.58
CA ARG A 345 -7.87 0.05 -12.64
C ARG A 345 -8.87 0.81 -13.52
N VAL A 346 -8.95 0.49 -14.81
CA VAL A 346 -9.99 0.97 -15.72
C VAL A 346 -10.78 -0.26 -16.18
N PRO A 347 -11.92 -0.56 -15.55
CA PRO A 347 -12.68 -1.77 -15.80
C PRO A 347 -13.38 -1.67 -17.16
N VAL A 348 -13.51 -2.80 -17.85
CA VAL A 348 -14.20 -2.88 -19.14
C VAL A 348 -15.33 -3.87 -19.01
N ILE A 349 -16.57 -3.39 -19.16
CA ILE A 349 -17.78 -4.20 -18.94
C ILE A 349 -17.99 -5.23 -20.07
N GLN A 350 -17.61 -4.86 -21.29
CA GLN A 350 -17.82 -5.67 -22.50
C GLN A 350 -16.53 -6.43 -22.86
N ARG A 351 -16.07 -7.28 -21.95
CA ARG A 351 -14.99 -8.25 -22.21
C ARG A 351 -15.53 -9.64 -22.03
N ASN A 352 -15.17 -10.55 -22.94
CA ASN A 352 -15.54 -11.95 -22.79
C ASN A 352 -14.65 -12.66 -21.76
N PHE A 353 -15.02 -13.89 -21.40
CA PHE A 353 -14.33 -14.67 -20.39
C PHE A 353 -12.86 -14.92 -20.74
N THR A 354 -12.55 -15.27 -21.99
CA THR A 354 -11.17 -15.55 -22.41
C THR A 354 -10.27 -14.32 -22.28
N GLN A 355 -10.77 -13.14 -22.63
CA GLN A 355 -10.00 -11.89 -22.52
C GLN A 355 -9.80 -11.42 -21.08
N GLU A 356 -10.71 -11.78 -20.18
CA GLU A 356 -10.76 -11.23 -18.83
C GLU A 356 -10.19 -12.16 -17.75
N ILE A 357 -10.43 -13.47 -17.86
CA ILE A 357 -10.10 -14.45 -16.82
C ILE A 357 -9.03 -15.44 -17.23
N VAL A 358 -9.03 -15.92 -18.48
CA VAL A 358 -8.14 -17.01 -18.89
C VAL A 358 -6.68 -16.60 -18.74
N ASP A 359 -5.96 -17.38 -17.94
CA ASP A 359 -4.53 -17.25 -17.78
C ASP A 359 -3.83 -18.21 -18.75
N PRO A 360 -3.21 -17.72 -19.84
CA PRO A 360 -2.58 -18.56 -20.83
C PRO A 360 -1.35 -19.31 -20.29
N TYR A 361 -0.86 -18.97 -19.09
CA TYR A 361 0.28 -19.64 -18.45
C TYR A 361 -0.13 -20.73 -17.47
N ASN A 362 -1.42 -20.84 -17.13
CA ASN A 362 -1.90 -21.84 -16.17
C ASN A 362 -2.55 -23.03 -16.91
N PRO A 363 -1.96 -24.23 -16.86
CA PRO A 363 -2.44 -25.41 -17.60
C PRO A 363 -3.86 -25.84 -17.24
N LEU A 364 -4.40 -25.43 -16.09
CA LEU A 364 -5.77 -25.81 -15.69
C LEU A 364 -6.83 -25.30 -16.68
N TYR A 365 -6.62 -24.13 -17.29
CA TYR A 365 -7.58 -23.61 -18.27
C TYR A 365 -7.67 -24.48 -19.52
N GLU A 366 -6.56 -25.08 -19.95
CA GLU A 366 -6.53 -26.02 -21.08
C GLU A 366 -7.11 -27.37 -20.68
N ILE A 367 -6.63 -27.97 -19.57
CA ILE A 367 -7.07 -29.30 -19.10
C ILE A 367 -8.58 -29.34 -18.84
N LEU A 368 -9.14 -28.26 -18.30
CA LEU A 368 -10.56 -28.13 -17.97
C LEU A 368 -11.39 -27.49 -19.09
N ASN A 369 -10.78 -27.16 -20.24
CA ASN A 369 -11.44 -26.49 -21.36
C ASN A 369 -12.22 -25.23 -20.94
N LEU A 370 -11.57 -24.34 -20.18
CA LEU A 370 -12.15 -23.09 -19.69
C LEU A 370 -11.89 -21.94 -20.65
N ASN A 371 -12.81 -21.75 -21.58
CA ASN A 371 -12.80 -20.68 -22.58
C ASN A 371 -14.24 -20.34 -22.99
N ASP A 372 -14.40 -19.37 -23.90
CA ASP A 372 -15.71 -18.90 -24.35
C ASP A 372 -16.59 -19.98 -25.02
N GLU A 373 -16.02 -21.08 -25.50
CA GLU A 373 -16.74 -22.19 -26.15
C GLU A 373 -17.18 -23.29 -25.17
N SER A 374 -16.84 -23.17 -23.89
CA SER A 374 -17.14 -24.18 -22.87
C SER A 374 -18.62 -24.22 -22.50
N GLU A 375 -19.34 -25.28 -22.90
CA GLU A 375 -20.76 -25.46 -22.58
C GLU A 375 -21.03 -25.60 -21.08
N GLU A 376 -20.13 -26.25 -20.34
CA GLU A 376 -20.21 -26.32 -18.87
C GLU A 376 -20.10 -24.91 -18.26
N LEU A 377 -19.14 -24.11 -18.73
CA LEU A 377 -18.95 -22.75 -18.23
C LEU A 377 -20.18 -21.87 -18.54
N LYS A 378 -20.72 -21.96 -19.75
CA LYS A 378 -21.97 -21.27 -20.14
C LYS A 378 -23.15 -21.69 -19.26
N SER A 379 -23.27 -22.98 -18.95
CA SER A 379 -24.29 -23.49 -18.02
C SER A 379 -24.11 -22.91 -16.62
N ILE A 380 -22.87 -22.85 -16.11
CA ILE A 380 -22.58 -22.26 -14.80
C ILE A 380 -22.86 -20.74 -14.80
N PHE A 381 -22.59 -20.03 -15.92
CA PHE A 381 -22.98 -18.63 -16.06
C PHE A 381 -24.49 -18.47 -15.92
N ASP A 382 -25.28 -19.25 -16.67
CA ASP A 382 -26.75 -19.21 -16.60
C ASP A 382 -27.25 -19.48 -15.19
N ASP A 383 -26.71 -20.51 -14.51
CA ASP A 383 -27.08 -20.84 -13.14
C ASP A 383 -26.80 -19.70 -12.16
N ILE A 384 -25.60 -19.10 -12.21
CA ILE A 384 -25.23 -17.98 -11.34
C ILE A 384 -26.10 -16.75 -11.68
N MET A 385 -26.35 -16.50 -12.96
CA MET A 385 -27.18 -15.38 -13.44
C MET A 385 -28.62 -15.49 -12.99
N ARG A 386 -29.23 -16.68 -13.05
CA ARG A 386 -30.59 -16.91 -12.58
C ARG A 386 -30.71 -16.79 -11.07
N GLN A 387 -29.73 -17.32 -10.33
CA GLN A 387 -29.78 -17.38 -8.86
C GLN A 387 -29.44 -16.05 -8.19
N VAL A 388 -28.31 -15.44 -8.57
CA VAL A 388 -27.72 -14.33 -7.79
C VAL A 388 -27.29 -13.14 -8.63
N PHE A 389 -26.73 -13.33 -9.83
CA PHE A 389 -26.33 -12.23 -10.72
C PHE A 389 -27.51 -11.71 -11.55
N ASN A 390 -28.71 -11.74 -10.97
CA ASN A 390 -29.96 -11.34 -11.61
C ASN A 390 -30.25 -9.86 -11.28
N PRO A 391 -30.43 -8.96 -12.26
CA PRO A 391 -30.76 -7.56 -11.98
C PRO A 391 -32.01 -7.38 -11.09
N LEU A 392 -33.03 -8.24 -11.20
CA LEU A 392 -34.23 -8.17 -10.35
C LEU A 392 -33.90 -8.40 -8.85
N VAL A 393 -32.89 -9.23 -8.58
CA VAL A 393 -32.45 -9.58 -7.23
C VAL A 393 -31.38 -8.61 -6.73
N MET A 394 -30.36 -8.37 -7.55
CA MET A 394 -29.20 -7.58 -7.17
C MET A 394 -29.54 -6.11 -6.93
N LEU A 395 -30.33 -5.48 -7.79
CA LEU A 395 -30.66 -4.06 -7.64
C LEU A 395 -31.40 -3.82 -6.32
N ALA A 396 -32.35 -4.69 -5.98
CA ALA A 396 -33.07 -4.65 -4.71
C ALA A 396 -32.13 -4.89 -3.51
N ARG A 397 -31.21 -5.86 -3.61
CA ARG A 397 -30.22 -6.12 -2.55
C ARG A 397 -29.26 -4.95 -2.33
N ILE A 398 -28.80 -4.32 -3.40
CA ILE A 398 -27.96 -3.12 -3.35
C ILE A 398 -28.72 -1.99 -2.65
N ASP A 399 -29.99 -1.77 -2.97
CA ASP A 399 -30.80 -0.74 -2.32
C ASP A 399 -31.03 -1.02 -0.82
N GLN A 400 -31.24 -2.28 -0.44
CA GLN A 400 -31.34 -2.68 0.96
C GLN A 400 -30.05 -2.38 1.73
N LEU A 401 -28.89 -2.77 1.18
CA LEU A 401 -27.58 -2.51 1.79
C LEU A 401 -27.32 -1.00 1.86
N LYS A 402 -27.55 -0.28 0.77
CA LYS A 402 -27.41 1.18 0.70
C LYS A 402 -28.27 1.87 1.76
N TYR A 403 -29.53 1.46 1.89
CA TYR A 403 -30.45 2.00 2.90
C TYR A 403 -29.98 1.72 4.33
N PHE A 404 -29.55 0.49 4.61
CA PHE A 404 -29.03 0.09 5.92
C PHE A 404 -27.76 0.87 6.29
N LEU A 405 -26.83 1.01 5.34
CA LEU A 405 -25.52 1.62 5.55
C LEU A 405 -25.56 3.15 5.61
N LYS A 406 -26.60 3.79 5.05
CA LYS A 406 -26.63 5.23 4.79
C LYS A 406 -26.22 6.12 5.97
N GLN A 407 -26.68 5.82 7.19
CA GLN A 407 -26.36 6.67 8.34
C GLN A 407 -24.96 6.41 8.88
N TYR A 408 -24.52 5.15 8.87
CA TYR A 408 -23.17 4.79 9.30
C TYR A 408 -22.11 5.38 8.37
N ILE A 409 -22.31 5.31 7.05
CA ILE A 409 -21.39 5.91 6.08
C ILE A 409 -21.45 7.44 6.11
N LYS A 410 -22.62 8.02 6.38
CA LYS A 410 -22.72 9.47 6.59
C LYS A 410 -21.88 9.90 7.79
N GLU A 411 -22.01 9.23 8.92
CA GLU A 411 -21.21 9.48 10.14
C GLU A 411 -19.71 9.25 9.87
N ASP A 412 -19.35 8.22 9.11
CA ASP A 412 -17.97 7.89 8.80
C ASP A 412 -17.27 8.85 7.82
N ARG A 413 -17.99 9.35 6.83
CA ARG A 413 -17.43 10.12 5.71
C ARG A 413 -17.72 11.61 5.75
N THR A 414 -18.53 12.08 6.70
CA THR A 414 -18.78 13.52 6.88
C THR A 414 -17.75 14.08 7.85
N PRO A 415 -16.97 15.09 7.46
CA PRO A 415 -16.05 15.74 8.38
C PRO A 415 -16.81 16.49 9.49
N ASP A 416 -16.20 16.57 10.68
CA ASP A 416 -16.64 17.46 11.75
C ASP A 416 -16.33 18.93 11.43
N ALA A 417 -16.61 19.84 12.38
CA ALA A 417 -16.37 21.27 12.22
C ALA A 417 -14.89 21.65 11.99
N TYR A 418 -13.96 20.72 12.28
CA TYR A 418 -12.52 20.90 12.12
C TYR A 418 -11.96 20.14 10.90
N GLY A 419 -12.82 19.51 10.11
CA GLY A 419 -12.41 18.74 8.93
C GLY A 419 -12.04 17.28 9.24
N HIS A 420 -12.16 16.81 10.48
CA HIS A 420 -11.77 15.45 10.85
C HIS A 420 -12.87 14.45 10.53
N ARG A 421 -12.46 13.28 10.05
CA ARG A 421 -13.33 12.12 9.84
C ARG A 421 -12.88 10.98 10.77
N PRO A 422 -13.81 10.18 11.32
CA PRO A 422 -13.48 9.08 12.22
C PRO A 422 -12.42 8.12 11.68
N GLY A 423 -11.44 7.80 12.53
CA GLY A 423 -10.34 6.85 12.27
C GLY A 423 -9.43 7.16 11.09
N ARG A 424 -9.46 8.41 10.59
CA ARG A 424 -8.57 8.86 9.51
C ARG A 424 -7.43 9.68 10.10
N PHE A 425 -6.24 9.18 9.88
CA PHE A 425 -5.01 9.86 10.24
C PHE A 425 -4.57 10.77 9.11
N ASN A 426 -3.96 11.87 9.50
CA ASN A 426 -3.30 12.74 8.56
C ASN A 426 -2.08 12.05 7.94
N LEU A 427 -1.95 12.17 6.62
CA LEU A 427 -0.84 11.59 5.86
C LEU A 427 0.09 12.66 5.31
N THR A 428 1.32 12.27 4.97
CA THR A 428 2.23 13.05 4.12
C THR A 428 1.82 13.00 2.65
N MET A 429 1.22 11.90 2.23
CA MET A 429 0.73 11.63 0.87
C MET A 429 -0.62 10.94 0.96
N TYR A 430 -1.63 11.53 0.35
CA TYR A 430 -2.98 10.95 0.28
C TYR A 430 -3.19 10.23 -1.04
N PHE A 431 -4.06 9.22 -1.04
CA PHE A 431 -4.59 8.64 -2.26
C PHE A 431 -5.86 9.37 -2.69
N ALA A 432 -6.21 9.30 -3.97
CA ALA A 432 -7.46 9.87 -4.47
C ALA A 432 -8.68 9.17 -3.83
N GLU A 433 -8.54 7.88 -3.51
CA GLU A 433 -9.55 7.07 -2.83
C GLU A 433 -9.81 7.55 -1.38
N ASP A 434 -8.85 8.24 -0.72
CA ASP A 434 -9.10 8.87 0.59
C ASP A 434 -10.15 10.00 0.51
N LEU A 435 -10.40 10.54 -0.69
CA LEU A 435 -11.34 11.65 -0.92
C LEU A 435 -12.80 11.21 -1.05
N TYR A 436 -13.10 9.90 -0.98
CA TYR A 436 -14.46 9.43 -1.09
C TYR A 436 -15.38 9.99 0.00
N THR A 437 -16.52 10.50 -0.45
CA THR A 437 -17.53 11.20 0.34
C THR A 437 -18.76 10.33 0.56
N TYR A 438 -19.70 10.83 1.37
CA TYR A 438 -21.03 10.25 1.47
C TYR A 438 -21.83 10.33 0.17
N ASP A 439 -21.56 11.33 -0.68
CA ASP A 439 -22.26 11.45 -1.97
C ASP A 439 -21.78 10.41 -2.98
N ASP A 440 -20.46 10.12 -2.99
CA ASP A 440 -19.89 9.04 -3.81
C ASP A 440 -20.48 7.69 -3.41
N PHE A 441 -20.66 7.43 -2.10
CA PHE A 441 -21.37 6.24 -1.62
C PHE A 441 -22.76 6.10 -2.25
N LYS A 442 -23.59 7.13 -2.19
CA LYS A 442 -24.96 7.05 -2.72
C LYS A 442 -24.96 6.86 -4.23
N LYS A 443 -24.14 7.63 -4.94
CA LYS A 443 -24.13 7.70 -6.40
C LYS A 443 -23.44 6.50 -7.06
N ASN A 444 -22.34 6.02 -6.47
CA ASN A 444 -21.62 4.84 -6.95
C ASN A 444 -22.33 3.54 -6.58
N SER A 445 -23.11 3.50 -5.50
CA SER A 445 -24.04 2.38 -5.29
C SER A 445 -25.04 2.25 -6.43
N ASP A 446 -25.37 3.34 -7.14
CA ASP A 446 -26.27 3.34 -8.29
C ASP A 446 -25.47 3.26 -9.62
N TYR A 447 -25.49 4.32 -10.42
CA TYR A 447 -25.03 4.30 -11.83
C TYR A 447 -23.84 5.23 -12.10
N THR A 448 -23.34 5.93 -11.09
CA THR A 448 -22.26 6.92 -11.27
C THR A 448 -20.89 6.29 -11.20
N THR A 449 -20.06 6.55 -12.21
CA THR A 449 -18.64 6.20 -12.19
C THR A 449 -17.85 7.23 -11.39
N VAL A 450 -17.03 6.77 -10.44
CA VAL A 450 -16.09 7.62 -9.70
C VAL A 450 -14.69 7.37 -10.26
N LYS A 451 -14.04 8.43 -10.73
CA LYS A 451 -12.71 8.43 -11.32
C LYS A 451 -11.73 9.00 -10.30
N SER A 452 -10.71 8.25 -9.95
CA SER A 452 -9.72 8.58 -8.92
C SER A 452 -8.37 8.81 -9.58
N ARG A 453 -7.81 10.00 -9.40
CA ARG A 453 -6.52 10.39 -9.99
C ARG A 453 -5.59 10.95 -8.93
N LEU A 454 -4.42 10.32 -8.76
CA LEU A 454 -3.34 10.79 -7.90
C LEU A 454 -2.21 11.32 -8.76
N TYR A 455 -1.91 12.63 -8.68
CA TYR A 455 -0.72 13.22 -9.29
C TYR A 455 0.48 13.06 -8.36
N TYR A 456 1.56 12.53 -8.93
CA TYR A 456 2.79 12.27 -8.18
C TYR A 456 3.68 13.51 -8.00
N ASN A 457 3.40 14.61 -8.70
CA ASN A 457 4.07 15.90 -8.54
C ASN A 457 3.21 17.04 -9.11
N ASN A 458 3.68 18.29 -8.97
CA ASN A 458 2.95 19.48 -9.42
C ASN A 458 3.43 20.09 -10.74
N PHE A 459 4.48 19.53 -11.36
CA PHE A 459 5.12 20.10 -12.57
C PHE A 459 5.03 19.19 -13.80
N ASN A 460 4.54 17.95 -13.68
CA ASN A 460 4.20 17.12 -14.82
C ASN A 460 2.88 16.35 -14.60
N ASP A 461 2.31 15.83 -15.68
CA ASP A 461 1.04 15.09 -15.64
C ASP A 461 1.21 13.62 -15.20
N TYR A 462 2.33 13.27 -14.55
CA TYR A 462 2.56 11.92 -14.07
C TYR A 462 1.59 11.58 -12.93
N SER A 463 0.71 10.62 -13.19
CA SER A 463 -0.37 10.28 -12.28
C SER A 463 -0.73 8.79 -12.32
N ARG A 464 -1.30 8.32 -11.21
CA ARG A 464 -2.03 7.04 -11.12
C ARG A 464 -3.51 7.32 -11.31
N TYR A 465 -4.19 6.46 -12.07
CA TYR A 465 -5.59 6.59 -12.39
C TYR A 465 -6.35 5.28 -12.17
N SER A 466 -7.53 5.37 -11.58
CA SER A 466 -8.46 4.25 -11.37
C SER A 466 -9.92 4.71 -11.51
N GLU A 467 -10.82 3.77 -11.82
CA GLU A 467 -12.25 4.00 -11.95
C GLU A 467 -13.05 2.94 -11.18
N ALA A 468 -14.09 3.42 -10.51
CA ALA A 468 -15.12 2.61 -9.88
C ALA A 468 -16.45 2.85 -10.60
N VAL A 469 -16.89 1.91 -11.43
CA VAL A 469 -18.20 1.94 -12.11
C VAL A 469 -19.32 1.84 -11.07
N GLY A 470 -20.47 2.45 -11.32
CA GLY A 470 -21.63 2.29 -10.44
C GLY A 470 -22.04 0.82 -10.32
N ILE A 471 -22.31 0.29 -9.13
CA ILE A 471 -22.57 -1.14 -8.93
C ILE A 471 -23.78 -1.59 -9.74
N LYS A 472 -24.89 -0.83 -9.73
CA LYS A 472 -26.09 -1.16 -10.51
C LYS A 472 -25.81 -1.13 -12.01
N ARG A 473 -24.97 -0.19 -12.46
CA ARG A 473 -24.53 -0.11 -13.85
C ARG A 473 -23.75 -1.35 -14.27
N TRP A 474 -22.76 -1.76 -13.45
CA TRP A 474 -22.00 -2.99 -13.72
C TRP A 474 -22.94 -4.19 -13.85
N VAL A 475 -23.85 -4.38 -12.90
CA VAL A 475 -24.78 -5.52 -12.89
C VAL A 475 -25.61 -5.56 -14.18
N ILE A 476 -26.27 -4.46 -14.55
CA ILE A 476 -27.15 -4.45 -15.73
C ILE A 476 -26.35 -4.66 -17.02
N GLU A 477 -25.29 -3.87 -17.23
CA GLU A 477 -24.55 -3.88 -18.50
C GLU A 477 -23.74 -5.17 -18.66
N ARG A 478 -23.16 -5.71 -17.59
CA ARG A 478 -22.46 -7.02 -17.63
C ARG A 478 -23.44 -8.14 -17.86
N PHE A 479 -24.58 -8.15 -17.16
CA PHE A 479 -25.60 -9.19 -17.33
C PHE A 479 -26.07 -9.25 -18.78
N GLN A 480 -26.47 -8.12 -19.36
CA GLN A 480 -26.88 -8.03 -20.76
C GLN A 480 -25.78 -8.51 -21.71
N TYR A 481 -24.55 -8.03 -21.51
CA TYR A 481 -23.42 -8.44 -22.35
C TYR A 481 -23.19 -9.95 -22.35
N VAL A 482 -23.32 -10.61 -21.19
CA VAL A 482 -23.16 -12.06 -21.07
C VAL A 482 -24.32 -12.80 -21.73
N CYS A 483 -25.56 -12.32 -21.59
CA CYS A 483 -26.72 -12.88 -22.31
C CYS A 483 -26.48 -12.88 -23.83
N ASP A 484 -26.07 -11.73 -24.37
CA ASP A 484 -25.86 -11.56 -25.81
C ASP A 484 -24.65 -12.36 -26.31
N THR A 485 -23.55 -12.36 -25.56
CA THR A 485 -22.29 -13.02 -25.96
C THR A 485 -22.42 -14.54 -25.98
N TYR A 486 -23.09 -15.12 -24.99
CA TYR A 486 -23.19 -16.57 -24.83
C TYR A 486 -24.57 -17.15 -25.19
N GLN A 487 -25.48 -16.32 -25.72
CA GLN A 487 -26.84 -16.72 -26.13
C GLN A 487 -27.64 -17.37 -24.99
N ILE A 488 -27.51 -16.82 -23.77
CA ILE A 488 -28.23 -17.29 -22.58
C ILE A 488 -29.63 -16.67 -22.56
N ASP A 489 -30.67 -17.48 -22.32
CA ASP A 489 -32.05 -16.98 -22.20
C ASP A 489 -32.22 -16.14 -20.91
N CYS A 490 -32.23 -14.83 -21.12
CA CYS A 490 -32.37 -13.81 -20.09
C CYS A 490 -33.71 -13.07 -20.15
N ASP A 491 -34.73 -13.60 -20.84
CA ASP A 491 -36.03 -12.92 -21.01
C ASP A 491 -36.71 -12.62 -19.66
N TYR A 492 -36.37 -13.35 -18.60
CA TYR A 492 -36.86 -13.12 -17.25
C TYR A 492 -36.45 -11.76 -16.66
N ALA A 493 -35.38 -11.13 -17.16
CA ALA A 493 -34.92 -9.81 -16.73
C ALA A 493 -35.15 -8.72 -17.80
N LYS A 494 -35.86 -9.05 -18.88
CA LYS A 494 -36.05 -8.19 -20.05
C LYS A 494 -36.65 -6.83 -19.73
N GLU A 495 -37.59 -6.75 -18.80
CA GLU A 495 -38.17 -5.46 -18.39
C GLU A 495 -37.10 -4.49 -17.87
N ILE A 496 -36.16 -4.97 -17.05
CA ILE A 496 -35.05 -4.14 -16.56
C ILE A 496 -34.08 -3.81 -17.71
N ILE A 497 -33.75 -4.80 -18.55
CA ILE A 497 -32.82 -4.63 -19.68
C ILE A 497 -33.37 -3.65 -20.71
N ASP A 498 -34.65 -3.68 -21.02
CA ASP A 498 -35.27 -2.83 -22.05
C ASP A 498 -35.60 -1.44 -21.50
N SER A 499 -35.86 -1.33 -20.20
CA SER A 499 -36.28 -0.08 -19.58
C SER A 499 -35.19 0.99 -19.50
N GLN A 500 -33.90 0.69 -19.76
CA GLN A 500 -32.65 1.43 -19.41
C GLN A 500 -32.73 2.97 -19.33
N ASN A 501 -33.54 3.47 -18.40
CA ASN A 501 -33.80 4.89 -18.22
C ASN A 501 -32.94 5.43 -17.07
N TYR A 502 -31.71 4.93 -16.94
CA TYR A 502 -30.76 5.44 -15.96
C TYR A 502 -29.75 6.37 -16.63
N LYS A 503 -29.44 7.46 -15.93
CA LYS A 503 -28.41 8.39 -16.38
C LYS A 503 -27.07 7.99 -15.80
N VAL A 504 -26.13 7.65 -16.66
CA VAL A 504 -24.72 7.49 -16.28
C VAL A 504 -24.10 8.87 -16.10
N THR A 505 -23.47 9.09 -14.96
CA THR A 505 -22.70 10.30 -14.66
C THR A 505 -21.32 9.93 -14.17
N GLU A 506 -20.39 10.88 -14.24
CA GLU A 506 -19.02 10.70 -13.78
C GLU A 506 -18.67 11.75 -12.72
N ILE A 507 -17.86 11.35 -11.74
CA ILE A 507 -17.29 12.23 -10.71
C ILE A 507 -15.78 12.03 -10.72
N ASN A 508 -15.03 13.13 -10.79
CA ASN A 508 -13.57 13.08 -10.68
C ASN A 508 -13.14 13.43 -9.25
N ARG A 509 -12.26 12.60 -8.67
CA ARG A 509 -11.57 12.80 -7.41
C ARG A 509 -10.08 12.91 -7.72
N GLU A 510 -9.57 14.13 -7.68
CA GLU A 510 -8.16 14.41 -7.96
C GLU A 510 -7.42 14.75 -6.68
N GLN A 511 -6.30 14.08 -6.46
CA GLN A 511 -5.39 14.32 -5.35
C GLN A 511 -4.02 14.69 -5.89
N ARG A 512 -3.40 15.73 -5.32
CA ARG A 512 -1.99 16.06 -5.56
C ARG A 512 -1.22 15.84 -4.26
N ASN A 513 -0.06 15.24 -4.34
CA ASN A 513 0.80 15.09 -3.18
C ASN A 513 1.30 16.45 -2.68
N GLU A 514 1.57 16.53 -1.39
CA GLU A 514 2.25 17.67 -0.77
C GLU A 514 3.78 17.47 -0.82
N GLY A 515 4.54 18.22 -0.03
CA GLY A 515 6.00 18.12 -0.01
C GLY A 515 6.67 18.81 -1.21
N CYS A 516 7.94 18.48 -1.43
CA CYS A 516 8.81 19.15 -2.38
C CYS A 516 8.26 19.03 -3.79
N LYS A 517 7.91 20.17 -4.40
CA LYS A 517 7.25 20.24 -5.71
C LYS A 517 6.10 19.22 -5.86
N GLY A 518 5.38 18.98 -4.76
CA GLY A 518 4.24 18.07 -4.68
C GLY A 518 4.59 16.59 -4.83
N THR A 519 5.82 16.15 -4.50
CA THR A 519 6.24 14.74 -4.70
C THR A 519 5.79 13.76 -3.61
N GLY A 520 5.30 14.26 -2.49
CA GLY A 520 5.02 13.49 -1.28
C GLY A 520 6.23 13.30 -0.37
N TYR A 521 7.41 13.78 -0.80
CA TYR A 521 8.68 13.69 -0.09
C TYR A 521 9.21 15.10 0.23
N PRO A 522 10.05 15.25 1.27
CA PRO A 522 10.65 16.55 1.60
C PRO A 522 11.66 17.03 0.57
N CYS A 523 11.95 18.32 0.55
CA CYS A 523 13.10 18.84 -0.19
C CYS A 523 14.38 18.50 0.57
N CYS A 524 15.48 18.27 -0.15
CA CYS A 524 16.78 18.17 0.49
C CYS A 524 17.17 19.55 1.03
N ILE A 525 17.56 19.60 2.31
CA ILE A 525 17.86 20.84 3.02
C ILE A 525 19.36 21.00 3.30
N LEU A 526 20.16 19.95 3.22
CA LEU A 526 21.61 20.04 3.32
C LEU A 526 22.21 20.33 1.94
N GLU A 527 22.99 21.41 1.84
CA GLU A 527 23.69 21.77 0.59
C GLU A 527 24.68 20.67 0.13
N SER A 528 25.15 19.84 1.05
CA SER A 528 26.06 18.72 0.81
C SER A 528 25.35 17.42 0.40
N THR A 529 24.03 17.45 0.19
CA THR A 529 23.27 16.24 -0.11
C THR A 529 23.66 15.62 -1.44
N ALA A 530 24.30 14.45 -1.35
CA ALA A 530 24.70 13.68 -2.52
C ALA A 530 23.49 13.11 -3.25
N PHE A 531 23.53 13.20 -4.59
CA PHE A 531 22.60 12.53 -5.49
C PHE A 531 22.60 11.00 -5.27
N ARG A 532 21.42 10.37 -5.26
CA ARG A 532 21.24 8.93 -5.06
C ARG A 532 20.52 8.24 -6.21
N THR A 533 19.42 8.82 -6.68
CA THR A 533 18.62 8.27 -7.78
C THR A 533 17.81 9.37 -8.45
N TYR A 534 17.24 9.09 -9.62
CA TYR A 534 16.33 10.01 -10.32
C TYR A 534 15.12 9.25 -10.84
N ASP A 535 14.01 9.95 -11.02
CA ASP A 535 12.81 9.45 -11.70
C ASP A 535 12.14 10.58 -12.50
N ARG A 536 10.86 10.41 -12.87
CA ARG A 536 10.10 11.45 -13.58
C ARG A 536 9.84 12.71 -12.74
N SER A 537 10.02 12.62 -11.42
CA SER A 537 9.85 13.74 -10.48
C SER A 537 11.14 14.53 -10.26
N GLY A 538 12.30 13.99 -10.64
CA GLY A 538 13.57 14.69 -10.57
C GLY A 538 14.63 13.88 -9.84
N TYR A 539 15.55 14.58 -9.18
CA TYR A 539 16.73 14.01 -8.54
C TYR A 539 16.51 13.87 -7.04
N TRP A 540 16.92 12.73 -6.53
CA TRP A 540 16.67 12.32 -5.16
C TRP A 540 17.98 12.18 -4.40
N GLY A 541 18.05 12.79 -3.23
CA GLY A 541 19.12 12.65 -2.24
C GLY A 541 18.70 11.77 -1.07
N LEU A 542 19.59 11.61 -0.09
CA LEU A 542 19.30 10.94 1.19
C LEU A 542 19.70 11.81 2.39
N GLU A 543 18.71 12.58 2.88
CA GLU A 543 18.64 13.32 4.16
C GLU A 543 18.39 12.40 5.35
N GLY A 544 19.38 12.12 6.21
CA GLY A 544 19.17 11.23 7.35
C GLY A 544 18.53 9.95 6.87
N GLY A 545 19.15 9.35 5.85
CA GLY A 545 18.70 8.24 5.02
C GLY A 545 17.20 8.11 4.72
N ASN A 546 16.47 9.23 4.66
CA ASN A 546 15.17 9.35 4.05
C ASN A 546 15.35 10.02 2.69
N TYR A 547 14.55 9.61 1.70
CA TYR A 547 14.59 10.25 0.39
C TYR A 547 14.08 11.69 0.48
N CYS A 548 14.77 12.59 -0.19
CA CYS A 548 14.40 13.99 -0.36
C CYS A 548 14.61 14.40 -1.82
N LEU A 549 13.80 15.31 -2.33
CA LEU A 549 13.94 15.84 -3.69
C LEU A 549 14.92 17.02 -3.69
N ILE A 550 15.88 17.00 -4.61
CA ILE A 550 16.87 18.07 -4.79
C ILE A 550 16.24 19.11 -5.74
N GLU A 551 15.85 20.28 -5.22
CA GLU A 551 15.12 21.30 -6.00
C GLU A 551 15.96 21.94 -7.10
N ASP A 552 17.23 22.19 -6.79
CA ASP A 552 18.19 22.93 -7.63
C ASP A 552 19.22 22.00 -8.26
N TYR A 553 18.84 20.75 -8.55
CA TYR A 553 19.68 19.96 -9.44
C TYR A 553 19.57 20.58 -10.84
N PRO A 554 20.68 20.95 -11.50
CA PRO A 554 20.62 21.62 -12.80
C PRO A 554 19.93 20.71 -13.81
N VAL A 555 18.63 20.95 -14.03
CA VAL A 555 17.91 20.45 -15.19
C VAL A 555 18.43 21.29 -16.34
N LEU A 556 19.47 20.81 -17.03
CA LEU A 556 19.92 21.46 -18.24
C LEU A 556 18.86 21.23 -19.32
N GLU A 557 18.09 22.29 -19.59
CA GLU A 557 17.04 22.37 -20.61
C GLU A 557 17.54 22.10 -22.05
N THR A 558 18.84 21.95 -22.28
CA THR A 558 19.37 21.73 -23.63
C THR A 558 20.38 20.60 -23.67
N CYS A 559 20.00 19.54 -24.36
CA CYS A 559 20.84 18.40 -24.62
C CYS A 559 20.96 18.21 -26.13
N TRP A 560 22.19 18.32 -26.60
CA TRP A 560 22.50 18.42 -28.02
C TRP A 560 22.07 17.18 -28.83
N SER A 561 21.89 16.02 -28.20
CA SER A 561 21.54 14.77 -28.88
C SER A 561 20.08 14.70 -29.31
N GLU A 562 19.19 15.46 -28.66
CA GLU A 562 17.75 15.46 -28.98
C GLU A 562 17.50 16.02 -30.38
N ALA A 563 18.27 17.04 -30.79
CA ALA A 563 18.25 17.57 -32.15
C ALA A 563 18.68 16.53 -33.21
N LEU A 564 19.34 15.45 -32.80
CA LEU A 564 19.76 14.34 -33.65
C LEU A 564 18.83 13.12 -33.53
N GLY A 565 17.73 13.24 -32.78
CA GLY A 565 16.76 12.16 -32.57
C GLY A 565 17.11 11.16 -31.47
N TYR A 566 18.09 11.47 -30.61
CA TYR A 566 18.53 10.60 -29.52
C TYR A 566 18.28 11.23 -28.14
N PRO A 567 17.81 10.46 -27.14
CA PRO A 567 17.56 10.98 -25.81
C PRO A 567 18.87 11.40 -25.12
N CYS A 568 18.76 12.16 -24.05
CA CYS A 568 19.89 12.49 -23.18
C CYS A 568 20.19 11.35 -22.24
N CYS A 569 21.45 11.21 -21.84
CA CYS A 569 21.82 10.31 -20.76
C CYS A 569 21.29 10.89 -19.45
N ARG A 570 20.39 10.16 -18.80
CA ARG A 570 19.71 10.60 -17.58
C ARG A 570 20.35 10.05 -16.31
N ASP A 571 21.07 8.93 -16.39
CA ASP A 571 21.88 8.45 -15.27
C ASP A 571 23.20 9.25 -15.23
N PRO A 572 23.46 10.01 -14.14
CA PRO A 572 24.69 10.78 -14.03
C PRO A 572 25.94 9.90 -13.88
N ARG A 573 25.77 8.59 -13.70
CA ARG A 573 26.85 7.58 -13.70
C ARG A 573 27.08 6.95 -15.07
N THR A 574 26.30 7.31 -16.10
CA THR A 574 26.44 6.75 -17.44
C THR A 574 27.84 6.96 -17.98
N THR A 575 28.42 5.87 -18.47
CA THR A 575 29.78 5.86 -19.00
C THR A 575 29.80 6.51 -20.37
N ILE A 576 30.80 7.36 -20.61
CA ILE A 576 31.09 7.84 -21.96
C ILE A 576 31.52 6.62 -22.78
N TYR A 577 30.66 6.24 -23.71
CA TYR A 577 30.89 5.15 -24.65
C TYR A 577 31.67 5.64 -25.88
N LYS A 578 31.45 6.89 -26.30
CA LYS A 578 32.11 7.47 -27.47
C LYS A 578 32.22 8.99 -27.37
N THR A 579 33.37 9.55 -27.72
CA THR A 579 33.55 11.01 -27.88
C THR A 579 33.78 11.34 -29.36
N GLU A 580 33.03 12.30 -29.89
CA GLU A 580 33.15 12.79 -31.26
C GLU A 580 34.19 13.90 -31.39
N LYS A 581 34.58 14.20 -32.63
CA LYS A 581 35.63 15.19 -32.94
C LYS A 581 35.25 16.62 -32.56
N ASP A 582 33.97 16.93 -32.46
CA ASP A 582 33.44 18.22 -32.02
C ASP A 582 33.25 18.30 -30.49
N GLY A 583 33.69 17.27 -29.75
CA GLY A 583 33.64 17.21 -28.29
C GLY A 583 32.33 16.67 -27.72
N LYS A 584 31.38 16.24 -28.56
CA LYS A 584 30.14 15.60 -28.13
C LYS A 584 30.38 14.18 -27.63
N GLU A 585 29.85 13.86 -26.46
CA GLU A 585 30.09 12.59 -25.78
C GLU A 585 28.80 11.76 -25.72
N TRP A 586 28.87 10.49 -26.06
CA TRP A 586 27.72 9.59 -26.11
C TRP A 586 27.82 8.54 -25.02
N GLY A 587 26.70 8.17 -24.42
CA GLY A 587 26.54 7.06 -23.49
C GLY A 587 25.53 6.04 -24.00
N ILE A 588 25.37 4.95 -23.24
CA ILE A 588 24.35 3.94 -23.48
C ILE A 588 23.58 3.71 -22.18
N GLU A 589 22.27 3.90 -22.25
CA GLU A 589 21.32 3.63 -21.16
C GLU A 589 20.20 2.72 -21.69
N SER A 590 19.84 1.68 -20.95
CA SER A 590 18.77 0.74 -21.35
C SER A 590 18.90 0.22 -22.79
N ASN A 591 20.13 -0.09 -23.22
CA ASN A 591 20.49 -0.50 -24.59
C ASN A 591 20.19 0.53 -25.70
N GLN A 592 20.06 1.81 -25.37
CA GLN A 592 19.86 2.91 -26.32
C GLN A 592 20.97 3.95 -26.22
N TRP A 593 21.35 4.52 -27.36
CA TRP A 593 22.30 5.64 -27.42
C TRP A 593 21.71 6.90 -26.81
N CYS A 594 22.51 7.59 -26.01
CA CYS A 594 22.10 8.84 -25.40
C CYS A 594 23.23 9.88 -25.42
N GLY A 595 22.89 11.16 -25.48
CA GLY A 595 23.88 12.24 -25.39
C GLY A 595 24.31 12.49 -23.95
N ILE A 596 25.61 12.41 -23.68
CA ILE A 596 26.22 12.84 -22.43
C ILE A 596 26.13 14.37 -22.38
N ASN A 597 25.67 14.86 -21.24
CA ASN A 597 25.50 16.27 -20.95
C ASN A 597 26.23 16.61 -19.64
N GLU A 598 26.00 17.78 -19.06
CA GLU A 598 26.72 18.16 -17.83
C GLU A 598 26.26 17.36 -16.60
N MET A 599 25.15 16.62 -16.67
CA MET A 599 24.66 15.76 -15.59
C MET A 599 25.65 14.64 -15.25
N GLN A 600 26.47 14.16 -16.19
CA GLN A 600 27.51 13.16 -15.92
C GLN A 600 28.74 13.74 -15.19
N GLY A 601 28.60 14.91 -14.53
CA GLY A 601 29.59 15.52 -13.65
C GLY A 601 30.22 14.56 -12.63
N VAL A 602 29.49 13.50 -12.23
CA VAL A 602 29.98 12.40 -11.39
C VAL A 602 31.21 11.70 -11.98
N LYS A 603 31.24 11.49 -13.31
CA LYS A 603 32.39 10.93 -14.04
C LYS A 603 33.34 12.00 -14.55
N LYS A 604 33.00 13.28 -14.46
CA LYS A 604 33.93 14.38 -14.72
C LYS A 604 34.77 14.71 -13.49
N CYS A 605 34.39 14.28 -12.29
CA CYS A 605 35.10 14.59 -11.05
C CYS A 605 35.25 13.34 -10.15
N PRO A 606 36.48 12.88 -9.89
CA PRO A 606 36.76 11.63 -9.15
C PRO A 606 36.08 11.48 -7.77
N GLY A 607 35.89 12.58 -7.05
CA GLY A 607 35.38 12.62 -5.67
C GLY A 607 33.87 12.84 -5.56
N TYR A 608 33.15 12.98 -6.67
CA TYR A 608 31.72 13.32 -6.64
C TYR A 608 30.84 12.19 -6.10
N ALA A 609 31.19 10.93 -6.41
CA ALA A 609 30.54 9.75 -5.83
C ALA A 609 30.77 9.61 -4.31
N GLU A 610 31.72 10.37 -3.75
CA GLU A 610 32.08 10.40 -2.33
C GLU A 610 31.51 11.65 -1.62
N GLY A 611 30.65 12.42 -2.30
CA GLY A 611 29.94 13.56 -1.73
C GLY A 611 30.60 14.92 -1.94
N TYR A 612 31.60 15.03 -2.83
CA TYR A 612 32.31 16.29 -3.06
C TYR A 612 32.01 16.91 -4.43
N ASN A 613 31.67 18.19 -4.44
CA ASN A 613 31.42 18.93 -5.68
C ASN A 613 32.68 19.11 -6.53
N CYS A 614 32.51 19.35 -7.84
CA CYS A 614 33.60 19.63 -8.76
C CYS A 614 34.24 21.01 -8.50
N CYS A 615 35.58 21.09 -8.53
CA CYS A 615 36.27 22.37 -8.46
C CYS A 615 35.97 23.23 -9.70
N LYS A 616 35.81 24.55 -9.49
CA LYS A 616 35.62 25.54 -10.57
C LYS A 616 36.91 25.87 -11.32
N ASN A 617 38.06 25.52 -10.75
CA ASN A 617 39.39 25.67 -11.35
C ASN A 617 40.16 24.35 -11.29
N CYS A 618 41.31 24.31 -11.95
CA CYS A 618 42.19 23.13 -11.98
C CYS A 618 43.32 23.22 -10.94
N GLU A 619 43.16 24.03 -9.89
CA GLU A 619 44.19 24.22 -8.88
C GLU A 619 44.17 23.07 -7.87
N VAL A 620 45.20 22.23 -7.93
CA VAL A 620 45.30 21.04 -7.09
C VAL A 620 45.98 21.42 -5.77
N THR A 621 45.25 21.30 -4.67
CA THR A 621 45.76 21.54 -3.31
C THR A 621 46.14 20.25 -2.60
N TYR A 622 45.53 19.13 -3.00
CA TYR A 622 45.81 17.81 -2.42
C TYR A 622 45.61 16.69 -3.45
N ILE A 623 46.46 15.67 -3.39
CA ILE A 623 46.34 14.45 -4.20
C ILE A 623 46.23 13.27 -3.24
N SER A 624 45.21 12.44 -3.43
CA SER A 624 44.98 11.28 -2.58
C SER A 624 46.15 10.30 -2.65
N HIS A 625 46.62 9.84 -1.49
CA HIS A 625 47.68 8.81 -1.41
C HIS A 625 47.21 7.43 -1.87
N SER A 626 45.91 7.14 -1.77
CA SER A 626 45.32 5.85 -2.16
C SER A 626 44.95 5.78 -3.63
N ASP A 627 44.78 6.93 -4.30
CA ASP A 627 44.45 7.00 -5.73
C ASP A 627 45.03 8.29 -6.34
N PRO A 628 46.13 8.21 -7.12
CA PRO A 628 46.76 9.36 -7.74
C PRO A 628 45.86 10.12 -8.75
N ASN A 629 44.77 9.50 -9.20
CA ASN A 629 43.80 10.13 -10.08
C ASN A 629 42.76 10.97 -9.31
N LYS A 630 42.77 10.92 -7.97
CA LYS A 630 41.90 11.74 -7.11
C LYS A 630 42.66 12.97 -6.63
N LYS A 631 42.42 14.07 -7.34
CA LYS A 631 42.97 15.39 -7.03
C LYS A 631 41.87 16.27 -6.44
N TRP A 632 42.24 17.13 -5.51
CA TRP A 632 41.32 17.92 -4.70
C TRP A 632 41.76 19.39 -4.66
N GLY A 633 40.78 20.28 -4.52
CA GLY A 633 40.92 21.72 -4.39
C GLY A 633 40.03 22.29 -3.28
N PHE A 634 39.99 23.61 -3.16
CA PHE A 634 39.07 24.32 -2.25
C PHE A 634 38.18 25.30 -3.01
N PHE A 635 36.94 25.46 -2.56
CA PHE A 635 36.09 26.60 -2.93
C PHE A 635 36.49 27.84 -2.13
N SER A 636 36.01 29.02 -2.56
CA SER A 636 36.32 30.30 -1.91
C SER A 636 35.78 30.41 -0.47
N ASN A 637 34.85 29.55 -0.08
CA ASN A 637 34.30 29.44 1.28
C ASN A 637 35.06 28.43 2.17
N GLY A 638 36.11 27.76 1.66
CA GLY A 638 36.91 26.78 2.41
C GLY A 638 36.49 25.31 2.26
N ASP A 639 35.42 25.02 1.52
CA ASP A 639 34.94 23.65 1.32
C ASP A 639 35.79 22.87 0.31
N TRP A 640 35.90 21.57 0.55
CA TRP A 640 36.61 20.64 -0.32
C TRP A 640 35.87 20.41 -1.64
N CYS A 641 36.61 20.47 -2.74
CA CYS A 641 36.10 20.12 -4.07
C CYS A 641 37.01 19.09 -4.74
N SER A 642 36.43 18.25 -5.60
CA SER A 642 37.18 17.30 -6.43
C SER A 642 37.59 17.95 -7.75
N ILE A 643 38.86 17.83 -8.11
CA ILE A 643 39.40 18.38 -9.36
C ILE A 643 38.84 17.60 -10.55
N PRO A 644 38.24 18.26 -11.55
CA PRO A 644 37.70 17.58 -12.71
C PRO A 644 38.77 16.82 -13.53
N TYR A 645 38.47 15.64 -14.07
CA TYR A 645 39.32 14.91 -15.02
C TYR A 645 39.64 15.72 -16.28
N SER A 646 38.82 16.72 -16.63
CA SER A 646 39.14 17.65 -17.72
C SER A 646 40.40 18.48 -17.47
N CYS A 647 40.81 18.62 -16.20
CA CYS A 647 42.05 19.27 -15.80
C CYS A 647 43.30 18.41 -16.01
N ASP A 648 43.14 17.14 -16.41
CA ASP A 648 44.25 16.23 -16.73
C ASP A 648 44.69 16.30 -18.21
N LYS A 649 44.09 17.20 -19.01
CA LYS A 649 44.52 17.41 -20.41
C LYS A 649 45.88 18.11 -20.45
N LYS A 650 46.86 17.46 -21.08
CA LYS A 650 48.14 18.04 -21.52
C LYS A 650 47.96 18.89 -22.78
#